data_AF-A0A2M9LYI5-F1
#
_entry.id   AF-A0A2M9LYI5-F1
#
_cell.length_a   1.000
_cell.length_b   1.000
_cell.length_c   1.000
_cell.angle_alpha   90.00
_cell.angle_beta   90.00
_cell.angle_gamma   90.00
#
_symmetry.space_group_name_H-M   'P 1'
#
loop_
_entity.id
_entity.type
_entity.pdbx_description
1 polymer ?
#
loop_
_entity_poly.entity_id
_entity_poly.type
_entity_poly.pdbx_seq_one_letter_code
_entity_poly.pdbx_strand_id
1 'polypeptide(L)'
;MESGTRGLGDEAVVRVVDGAGRPAGAGFLTADNAVVTCAHVVAAALGLPETTAERPDEPLWLDFPLARPGQLYEARVAAWVPTRDDESGDMAVLTLRTEPPAGAVLAQLVEYGGEPGLPVRTFGFPRGNDSGVWSAGVLRGRQATGWVQYDADPASQYEVQRGFSGAPVWDSEHGGVVGMVVTADARPGRRTAYLIPTAILCATWPPLRQAVSERSPFRPLRQFQEADAELFHGRGEPAGRIVARLDADSGTGTGVGTSSGITLVGVSGCGKSSLLHAGVLPRLRHDGALAIVAFQPGPTPLPSLARALVPLLDPELPAPARPAAEARLTRLLRQREMPEVVRQLLDRQGRRRLLLIADQFEQALLHTDDDLDAFAAALDHCREPDSPLQVVMALRADFLTTALNHAGLAPLLDDGRLFTLGPMSRDEVRAAIEQPIARAGARYERGLVDRLLNASGHDASRLPLLEFTLGKLWDLRKHGTIGHAQYDSLGELGEALANHAEDIWGRLREEERRTARTLLVQLATPGGGDRTPTRRTVARTDLDGEQWRLAQRLMTTRLLVPGEERRGRDGTVVESVELAHETLLTQWTLLRDLIREAEGFRRWQEDLRQRIARWEKEDRARSRLIRGSDLRDAKSWQSRRGGELTSGEREFVAVSRASARRRRVTAAAVAAALVLVPSGGIWAWRNASEAATRSENTATAADALVQQAHDAAAEQTQGAPYTALLLAMRAYRTHATPKSEALLGEEYATYGSADAIVPDYDADTPLHLTVAGPSAGGSGVPTISADGRTALAVNAEGKLMAWRLGGRTPVGSDTGQHQEITAVPPDGSLIAMTHDVGHSAGLADKGGSPVLLYDTRSHAVRKLQPPAQGDLLALPDWLRKSLPSNIPPGMFPPGTTVPTQYRSLAFDPSGRRLAALTGSLGGRLIVWDVASGRIQKVIQGLENAAVSYFSFSADGSSLITIGSNSAATLTPHADITVESWPLDQPSPRPRRLLTLSTKKGAPAIGLSPDGSALAIATPYTGEREIHTTVTVYALPSGKQLRQEQLPGTYLLTGVALTHGGTLDVPYFASRDANPLYEAALQLARPWQGVALLGDSETASGPAGPAGSVVLVDRGLTAFVPLNGVHDPRSRIPTGAPKPSGGPAQWIRRLCQTVADGNLPPAAQHKLPPGAYLGPLCP
;
A
#
# COMPACT_ATOMS: atom_id res chain seq x y z
N MET A 1 26.37 -16.79 59.72
CA MET A 1 25.44 -17.89 59.40
C MET A 1 24.16 -17.27 58.87
N GLU A 2 24.19 -16.84 57.61
CA GLU A 2 23.02 -16.34 56.90
C GLU A 2 22.32 -17.54 56.30
N SER A 3 21.10 -17.83 56.75
CA SER A 3 20.26 -18.89 56.18
C SER A 3 19.99 -18.56 54.71
N GLY A 4 20.30 -19.47 53.80
CA GLY A 4 20.04 -19.31 52.37
C GLY A 4 18.59 -18.86 52.11
N THR A 5 18.43 -17.85 51.25
CA THR A 5 17.14 -17.29 50.87
C THR A 5 16.30 -18.39 50.22
N ARG A 6 15.30 -18.90 50.95
CA ARG A 6 14.29 -19.81 50.40
C ARG A 6 13.46 -19.04 49.38
N GLY A 7 13.31 -19.60 48.18
CA GLY A 7 12.68 -18.89 47.07
C GLY A 7 11.79 -19.81 46.24
N LEU A 8 10.79 -19.20 45.58
CA LEU A 8 9.93 -19.85 44.58
C LEU A 8 10.63 -20.03 43.21
N GLY A 9 11.95 -19.80 43.14
CA GLY A 9 12.70 -19.58 41.90
C GLY A 9 13.16 -20.85 41.19
N ASP A 10 13.27 -20.75 39.86
CA ASP A 10 13.71 -21.81 38.97
C ASP A 10 15.23 -22.08 39.14
N GLU A 11 15.97 -21.15 39.76
CA GLU A 11 17.41 -21.24 40.05
C GLU A 11 17.78 -22.38 41.01
N ALA A 12 16.78 -23.05 41.60
CA ALA A 12 16.96 -24.27 42.37
C ALA A 12 17.27 -25.49 41.49
N VAL A 13 17.00 -25.44 40.18
CA VAL A 13 17.19 -26.58 39.28
C VAL A 13 18.66 -26.91 39.11
N VAL A 14 18.91 -28.21 39.18
CA VAL A 14 20.19 -28.85 38.96
C VAL A 14 20.10 -29.75 37.74
N ARG A 15 21.19 -29.82 36.98
CA ARG A 15 21.37 -30.80 35.91
C ARG A 15 22.47 -31.77 36.32
N VAL A 16 22.13 -33.05 36.37
CA VAL A 16 23.08 -34.13 36.65
C VAL A 16 23.69 -34.57 35.33
N VAL A 17 25.02 -34.66 35.26
CA VAL A 17 25.73 -35.00 34.02
C VAL A 17 26.46 -36.34 34.12
N ASP A 18 26.53 -37.07 33.01
CA ASP A 18 27.29 -38.32 32.89
C ASP A 18 28.80 -38.06 32.75
N GLY A 19 29.61 -39.13 32.74
CA GLY A 19 31.07 -39.05 32.57
C GLY A 19 31.53 -38.43 31.23
N ALA A 20 30.63 -38.23 30.26
CA ALA A 20 30.89 -37.53 29.00
C ALA A 20 30.39 -36.07 29.02
N GLY A 21 29.87 -35.58 30.15
CA GLY A 21 29.33 -34.24 30.31
C GLY A 21 27.93 -34.04 29.72
N ARG A 22 27.23 -35.12 29.35
CA ARG A 22 25.86 -35.05 28.80
C ARG A 22 24.82 -35.11 29.93
N PRO A 23 23.65 -34.47 29.77
CA PRO A 23 22.60 -34.53 30.78
C PRO A 23 22.10 -35.98 30.99
N ALA A 24 22.23 -36.48 32.22
CA ALA A 24 21.64 -37.74 32.66
C ALA A 24 20.20 -37.53 33.17
N GLY A 25 19.93 -36.36 33.76
CA GLY A 25 18.62 -35.97 34.26
C GLY A 25 18.68 -34.65 35.01
N ALA A 26 17.61 -34.35 35.75
CA ALA A 26 17.46 -33.12 36.52
C ALA A 26 17.45 -33.42 38.03
N GLY A 27 17.54 -32.35 38.82
CA GLY A 27 17.43 -32.36 40.28
C GLY A 27 17.06 -30.97 40.77
N PHE A 28 16.90 -30.81 42.08
CA PHE A 28 16.69 -29.49 42.67
C PHE A 28 17.23 -29.36 44.09
N LEU A 29 17.76 -28.18 44.41
CA LEU A 29 18.33 -27.84 45.71
C LEU A 29 17.22 -27.62 46.75
N THR A 30 17.26 -28.32 47.88
CA THR A 30 16.22 -28.29 48.94
C THR A 30 16.73 -27.85 50.30
N ALA A 31 18.04 -27.91 50.53
CA ALA A 31 18.74 -27.36 51.70
C ALA A 31 20.12 -26.85 51.26
N ASP A 32 20.85 -26.18 52.16
CA ASP A 32 22.09 -25.44 51.84
C ASP A 32 23.06 -26.23 50.95
N ASN A 33 23.20 -27.55 51.14
CA ASN A 33 24.05 -28.41 50.30
C ASN A 33 23.33 -29.67 49.78
N ALA A 34 22.00 -29.75 49.80
CA ALA A 34 21.26 -30.98 49.49
C ALA A 34 20.41 -30.87 48.22
N VAL A 35 20.62 -31.77 47.27
CA VAL A 35 19.89 -31.86 45.99
C VAL A 35 19.06 -33.14 45.97
N VAL A 36 17.78 -33.04 45.61
CA VAL A 36 16.89 -34.20 45.41
C VAL A 36 16.83 -34.52 43.92
N THR A 37 16.89 -35.82 43.57
CA THR A 37 16.77 -36.34 42.20
C THR A 37 16.25 -37.79 42.23
N CYS A 38 16.07 -38.41 41.06
CA CYS A 38 15.74 -39.82 40.92
C CYS A 38 16.96 -40.73 41.14
N ALA A 39 16.75 -41.93 41.68
CA ALA A 39 17.82 -42.91 41.84
C ALA A 39 18.33 -43.41 40.48
N HIS A 40 17.44 -43.64 39.51
CA HIS A 40 17.86 -44.07 38.17
C HIS A 40 18.66 -42.98 37.42
N VAL A 41 18.45 -41.70 37.71
CA VAL A 41 19.25 -40.59 37.12
C VAL A 41 20.69 -40.67 37.60
N VAL A 42 20.90 -40.96 38.90
CA VAL A 42 22.24 -41.16 39.47
C VAL A 42 22.88 -42.43 38.90
N ALA A 43 22.12 -43.54 38.80
CA ALA A 43 22.62 -44.76 38.19
C ALA A 43 23.06 -44.52 36.73
N ALA A 44 22.25 -43.82 35.94
CA ALA A 44 22.57 -43.45 34.57
C ALA A 44 23.82 -42.55 34.48
N ALA A 45 23.97 -41.57 35.38
CA ALA A 45 25.14 -40.69 35.42
C ALA A 45 26.45 -41.45 35.71
N LEU A 46 26.37 -42.51 36.52
CA LEU A 46 27.50 -43.39 36.89
C LEU A 46 27.69 -44.58 35.93
N GLY A 47 26.79 -44.77 34.96
CA GLY A 47 26.82 -45.94 34.06
C GLY A 47 26.43 -47.26 34.72
N LEU A 48 25.65 -47.21 35.81
CA LEU A 48 25.13 -48.36 36.55
C LEU A 48 23.72 -48.75 36.05
N PRO A 49 23.28 -50.01 36.26
CA PRO A 49 21.90 -50.43 35.98
C PRO A 49 20.86 -49.62 36.79
N GLU A 50 19.72 -49.28 36.19
CA GLU A 50 18.64 -48.52 36.86
C GLU A 50 18.05 -49.25 38.08
N THR A 51 18.21 -50.58 38.16
CA THR A 51 17.76 -51.45 39.25
C THR A 51 18.80 -51.66 40.35
N THR A 52 19.87 -50.85 40.39
CA THR A 52 20.95 -50.99 41.38
C THR A 52 20.41 -50.81 42.80
N ALA A 53 20.41 -51.89 43.59
CA ALA A 53 19.87 -51.89 44.94
C ALA A 53 20.80 -51.21 45.95
N GLU A 54 22.12 -51.40 45.81
CA GLU A 54 23.13 -50.82 46.69
C GLU A 54 23.35 -49.32 46.40
N ARG A 55 23.66 -48.56 47.44
CA ARG A 55 23.93 -47.12 47.29
C ARG A 55 25.30 -46.91 46.60
N PRO A 56 25.37 -46.15 45.49
CA PRO A 56 26.65 -45.79 44.88
C PRO A 56 27.46 -44.86 45.79
N ASP A 57 28.77 -45.09 45.90
CA ASP A 57 29.70 -44.25 46.68
C ASP A 57 30.59 -43.37 45.79
N GLU A 58 30.53 -43.58 44.46
CA GLU A 58 31.28 -42.81 43.46
C GLU A 58 30.85 -41.33 43.42
N PRO A 59 31.80 -40.40 43.19
CA PRO A 59 31.46 -39.00 43.00
C PRO A 59 30.72 -38.80 41.67
N LEU A 60 29.73 -37.93 41.70
CA LEU A 60 28.98 -37.50 40.51
C LEU A 60 29.10 -35.99 40.32
N TRP A 61 28.81 -35.54 39.10
CA TRP A 61 28.95 -34.14 38.70
C TRP A 61 27.59 -33.55 38.34
N LEU A 62 27.38 -32.30 38.74
CA LEU A 62 26.17 -31.56 38.43
C LEU A 62 26.48 -30.08 38.21
N ASP A 63 25.61 -29.36 37.50
CA ASP A 63 25.65 -27.89 37.44
C ASP A 63 24.28 -27.26 37.73
N PHE A 64 24.28 -25.94 37.91
CA PHE A 64 23.08 -25.13 38.14
C PHE A 64 22.79 -24.28 36.90
N PRO A 65 22.14 -24.82 35.86
CA PRO A 65 22.00 -24.16 34.57
C PRO A 65 21.28 -22.81 34.64
N LEU A 66 20.37 -22.64 35.60
CA LEU A 66 19.59 -21.41 35.78
C LEU A 66 20.23 -20.40 36.73
N ALA A 67 21.03 -20.86 37.71
CA ALA A 67 21.75 -19.98 38.64
C ALA A 67 23.14 -19.55 38.10
N ARG A 68 23.94 -20.52 37.65
CA ARG A 68 25.32 -20.32 37.19
C ARG A 68 25.70 -21.39 36.15
N PRO A 69 25.34 -21.18 34.87
CA PRO A 69 25.52 -22.17 33.83
C PRO A 69 27.00 -22.50 33.58
N GLY A 70 27.30 -23.78 33.35
CA GLY A 70 28.61 -24.26 32.91
C GLY A 70 29.64 -24.47 34.02
N GLN A 71 29.32 -24.18 35.29
CA GLN A 71 30.18 -24.51 36.42
C GLN A 71 29.74 -25.85 37.04
N LEU A 72 30.63 -26.86 36.99
CA LEU A 72 30.40 -28.17 37.58
C LEU A 72 30.74 -28.19 39.07
N TYR A 73 29.95 -28.96 39.82
CA TYR A 73 30.06 -29.20 41.26
C TYR A 73 30.11 -30.71 41.52
N GLU A 74 31.00 -31.12 42.41
CA GLU A 74 31.09 -32.52 42.86
C GLU A 74 30.04 -32.80 43.95
N ALA A 75 29.31 -33.90 43.80
CA ALA A 75 28.30 -34.35 44.74
C ALA A 75 28.46 -35.84 45.09
N ARG A 76 27.90 -36.25 46.22
CA ARG A 76 27.84 -37.66 46.66
C ARG A 76 26.43 -38.04 47.12
N VAL A 77 26.09 -39.32 46.99
CA VAL A 77 24.79 -39.85 47.42
C VAL A 77 24.72 -39.90 48.95
N ALA A 78 23.82 -39.12 49.54
CA ALA A 78 23.55 -39.09 50.97
C ALA A 78 22.40 -40.02 51.37
N ALA A 79 21.35 -40.10 50.54
CA ALA A 79 20.24 -41.04 50.71
C ALA A 79 19.91 -41.71 49.38
N TRP A 80 19.51 -42.98 49.46
CA TRP A 80 19.27 -43.84 48.29
C TRP A 80 18.06 -44.72 48.50
N VAL A 81 17.09 -44.61 47.60
CA VAL A 81 15.91 -45.47 47.51
C VAL A 81 15.79 -45.93 46.06
N PRO A 82 16.17 -47.17 45.75
CA PRO A 82 16.15 -47.67 44.38
C PRO A 82 14.72 -47.82 43.87
N THR A 83 14.57 -47.96 42.55
CA THR A 83 13.32 -48.32 41.91
C THR A 83 12.96 -49.77 42.28
N ARG A 84 11.76 -49.99 42.81
CA ARG A 84 11.24 -51.32 43.15
C ARG A 84 10.36 -51.88 42.04
N ASP A 85 10.14 -53.19 42.05
CA ASP A 85 9.34 -53.91 41.05
C ASP A 85 7.86 -53.48 41.00
N ASP A 86 7.35 -52.86 42.07
CA ASP A 86 5.99 -52.33 42.19
C ASP A 86 5.85 -50.88 41.68
N GLU A 87 6.84 -50.37 40.95
CA GLU A 87 6.92 -48.98 40.48
C GLU A 87 6.81 -47.97 41.64
N SER A 88 7.35 -48.34 42.81
CA SER A 88 7.56 -47.44 43.95
C SER A 88 9.05 -47.17 44.18
N GLY A 89 9.37 -46.15 44.99
CA GLY A 89 10.75 -45.73 45.23
C GLY A 89 11.25 -44.75 44.18
N ASP A 90 12.50 -44.89 43.76
CA ASP A 90 13.22 -44.01 42.81
C ASP A 90 13.55 -42.60 43.34
N MET A 91 14.23 -42.54 44.48
CA MET A 91 14.68 -41.27 45.07
C MET A 91 16.14 -41.34 45.50
N ALA A 92 16.92 -40.33 45.13
CA ALA A 92 18.25 -40.09 45.64
C ALA A 92 18.38 -38.66 46.18
N VAL A 93 19.15 -38.52 47.25
CA VAL A 93 19.54 -37.21 47.80
C VAL A 93 21.04 -37.10 47.67
N LEU A 94 21.50 -36.02 47.06
CA LEU A 94 22.89 -35.72 46.81
C LEU A 94 23.34 -34.62 47.77
N THR A 95 24.56 -34.72 48.28
CA THR A 95 25.19 -33.65 49.05
C THR A 95 26.36 -33.06 48.27
N LEU A 96 26.36 -31.74 48.10
CA LEU A 96 27.45 -30.99 47.47
C LEU A 96 28.67 -30.96 48.40
N ARG A 97 29.87 -31.10 47.83
CA ARG A 97 31.12 -30.97 48.62
C ARG A 97 31.52 -29.52 48.90
N THR A 98 31.01 -28.59 48.11
CA THR A 98 31.21 -27.14 48.27
C THR A 98 29.86 -26.46 48.37
N GLU A 99 29.85 -25.22 48.87
CA GLU A 99 28.63 -24.40 48.86
C GLU A 99 28.09 -24.20 47.43
N PRO A 100 26.75 -24.12 47.27
CA PRO A 100 26.11 -23.85 46.00
C PRO A 100 26.47 -22.44 45.49
N PRO A 101 26.30 -22.14 44.19
CA PRO A 101 26.58 -20.81 43.66
C PRO A 101 25.70 -19.75 44.33
N ALA A 102 26.22 -18.53 44.50
CA ALA A 102 25.51 -17.40 45.14
C ALA A 102 24.16 -17.03 44.51
N GLY A 103 23.86 -17.50 43.28
CA GLY A 103 22.56 -17.32 42.62
C GLY A 103 21.59 -18.49 42.78
N ALA A 104 22.00 -19.60 43.41
CA ALA A 104 21.11 -20.74 43.65
C ALA A 104 20.17 -20.44 44.81
N VAL A 105 18.91 -20.83 44.66
CA VAL A 105 17.87 -20.67 45.69
C VAL A 105 17.42 -22.04 46.18
N LEU A 106 16.96 -22.10 47.44
CA LEU A 106 16.36 -23.31 47.97
C LEU A 106 14.93 -23.45 47.45
N ALA A 107 14.62 -24.60 46.83
CA ALA A 107 13.28 -24.93 46.39
C ALA A 107 12.33 -25.02 47.61
N GLN A 108 11.28 -24.22 47.59
CA GLN A 108 10.22 -24.28 48.59
C GLN A 108 9.27 -25.45 48.27
N LEU A 109 9.20 -26.43 49.18
CA LEU A 109 8.32 -27.59 49.04
C LEU A 109 6.90 -27.25 49.52
N VAL A 110 5.90 -27.74 48.80
CA VAL A 110 4.47 -27.56 49.13
C VAL A 110 3.77 -28.92 49.05
N GLU A 111 2.84 -29.18 49.95
CA GLU A 111 2.05 -30.41 49.89
C GLU A 111 0.96 -30.31 48.81
N TYR A 112 0.88 -31.36 47.98
CA TYR A 112 -0.19 -31.52 47.01
C TYR A 112 -1.46 -32.02 47.71
N GLY A 113 -2.51 -31.19 47.71
CA GLY A 113 -3.81 -31.45 48.33
C GLY A 113 -4.65 -32.57 47.68
N GLY A 114 -4.21 -33.12 46.55
CA GLY A 114 -4.92 -34.22 45.86
C GLY A 114 -5.96 -33.75 44.84
N GLU A 115 -6.06 -32.45 44.60
CA GLU A 115 -7.05 -31.82 43.72
C GLU A 115 -6.76 -32.08 42.23
N PRO A 116 -7.66 -32.76 41.49
CA PRO A 116 -7.51 -32.95 40.05
C PRO A 116 -7.53 -31.63 39.31
N GLY A 117 -6.69 -31.51 38.27
CA GLY A 117 -6.64 -30.35 37.38
C GLY A 117 -5.63 -29.28 37.78
N LEU A 118 -4.85 -29.47 38.87
CA LEU A 118 -3.85 -28.49 39.29
C LEU A 118 -2.84 -28.19 38.16
N PRO A 119 -2.77 -26.95 37.65
CA PRO A 119 -1.81 -26.58 36.63
C PRO A 119 -0.39 -26.60 37.19
N VAL A 120 0.50 -27.27 36.47
CA VAL A 120 1.88 -27.47 36.88
C VAL A 120 2.85 -27.25 35.74
N ARG A 121 4.11 -27.00 36.09
CA ARG A 121 5.21 -26.88 35.15
C ARG A 121 6.44 -27.58 35.67
N THR A 122 7.32 -27.98 34.76
CA THR A 122 8.60 -28.61 35.08
C THR A 122 9.65 -28.26 34.03
N PHE A 123 10.92 -28.32 34.41
CA PHE A 123 12.06 -27.97 33.55
C PHE A 123 13.05 -29.14 33.50
N GLY A 124 13.34 -29.63 32.30
CA GLY A 124 14.18 -30.81 32.10
C GLY A 124 15.12 -30.68 30.91
N PHE A 125 15.99 -31.68 30.73
CA PHE A 125 17.10 -31.68 29.75
C PHE A 125 16.96 -32.83 28.74
N PRO A 126 15.94 -32.81 27.87
CA PRO A 126 15.76 -33.84 26.87
C PRO A 126 16.88 -33.84 25.83
N ARG A 127 17.15 -35.00 25.22
CA ARG A 127 18.14 -35.15 24.14
C ARG A 127 17.97 -34.07 23.06
N GLY A 128 19.07 -33.39 22.72
CA GLY A 128 19.10 -32.31 21.74
C GLY A 128 18.77 -30.92 22.29
N ASN A 129 18.39 -30.81 23.57
CA ASN A 129 18.17 -29.55 24.26
C ASN A 129 18.91 -29.53 25.60
N ASP A 130 20.25 -29.58 25.53
CA ASP A 130 21.09 -29.65 26.73
C ASP A 130 20.94 -28.42 27.63
N SER A 131 20.57 -27.26 27.07
CA SER A 131 20.26 -26.03 27.82
C SER A 131 18.93 -26.08 28.61
N GLY A 132 18.15 -27.14 28.42
CA GLY A 132 16.88 -27.39 29.10
C GLY A 132 15.67 -26.72 28.45
N VAL A 133 14.49 -27.31 28.68
CA VAL A 133 13.20 -26.86 28.18
C VAL A 133 12.11 -26.99 29.24
N TRP A 134 11.11 -26.13 29.13
CA TRP A 134 9.91 -26.16 29.97
C TRP A 134 8.85 -27.08 29.38
N SER A 135 8.18 -27.85 30.25
CA SER A 135 6.91 -28.50 29.96
C SER A 135 5.86 -27.99 30.95
N ALA A 136 4.63 -27.80 30.46
CA ALA A 136 3.47 -27.41 31.26
C ALA A 136 2.37 -28.47 31.10
N GLY A 137 1.59 -28.67 32.15
CA GLY A 137 0.58 -29.71 32.20
C GLY A 137 -0.35 -29.57 33.40
N VAL A 138 -1.14 -30.60 33.65
CA VAL A 138 -2.05 -30.68 34.80
C VAL A 138 -1.87 -31.98 35.57
N LEU A 139 -2.03 -31.92 36.89
CA LEU A 139 -2.08 -33.12 37.71
C LEU A 139 -3.48 -33.73 37.66
N ARG A 140 -3.59 -35.05 37.54
CA ARG A 140 -4.89 -35.74 37.48
C ARG A 140 -5.31 -36.31 38.83
N GLY A 141 -4.48 -37.19 39.39
CA GLY A 141 -4.83 -37.91 40.60
C GLY A 141 -3.73 -38.86 41.04
N ARG A 142 -3.85 -39.37 42.28
CA ARG A 142 -2.95 -40.37 42.84
C ARG A 142 -3.25 -41.76 42.26
N GLN A 143 -2.20 -42.50 41.95
CA GLN A 143 -2.27 -43.93 41.60
C GLN A 143 -2.11 -44.82 42.84
N ALA A 144 -2.30 -46.13 42.66
CA ALA A 144 -2.16 -47.12 43.73
C ALA A 144 -0.75 -47.16 44.36
N THR A 145 0.28 -46.78 43.58
CA THR A 145 1.68 -46.67 44.02
C THR A 145 1.97 -45.40 44.83
N GLY A 146 1.00 -44.49 44.94
CA GLY A 146 1.14 -43.19 45.60
C GLY A 146 1.70 -42.07 44.70
N TRP A 147 2.18 -42.40 43.49
CA TRP A 147 2.57 -41.41 42.48
C TRP A 147 1.36 -40.64 41.95
N VAL A 148 1.60 -39.43 41.44
CA VAL A 148 0.57 -38.58 40.84
C VAL A 148 0.78 -38.51 39.33
N GLN A 149 -0.30 -38.70 38.57
CA GLN A 149 -0.26 -38.57 37.12
C GLN A 149 -0.18 -37.10 36.70
N TYR A 150 0.78 -36.81 35.81
CA TYR A 150 1.00 -35.55 35.11
C TYR A 150 0.63 -35.74 33.64
N ASP A 151 -0.30 -34.93 33.11
CA ASP A 151 -0.58 -34.89 31.68
C ASP A 151 -0.05 -33.58 31.10
N ALA A 152 0.88 -33.65 30.15
CA ALA A 152 1.39 -32.47 29.46
C ALA A 152 0.30 -31.84 28.57
N ASP A 153 0.22 -30.52 28.57
CA ASP A 153 -0.74 -29.77 27.77
C ASP A 153 -0.52 -30.07 26.26
N PRO A 154 -1.56 -30.41 25.48
CA PRO A 154 -1.54 -30.47 24.02
C PRO A 154 -0.86 -29.27 23.33
N ALA A 155 -0.99 -28.07 23.89
CA ALA A 155 -0.37 -26.83 23.40
C ALA A 155 1.10 -26.67 23.83
N SER A 156 1.57 -27.45 24.82
CA SER A 156 2.98 -27.41 25.21
C SER A 156 3.84 -27.94 24.08
N GLN A 157 4.89 -27.19 23.75
CA GLN A 157 5.83 -27.54 22.68
C GLN A 157 6.66 -28.79 23.01
N TYR A 158 6.84 -29.09 24.30
CA TYR A 158 7.63 -30.22 24.77
C TYR A 158 6.82 -31.08 25.74
N GLU A 159 6.73 -32.37 25.40
CA GLU A 159 6.17 -33.40 26.28
C GLU A 159 7.23 -33.80 27.32
N VAL A 160 6.77 -34.24 28.50
CA VAL A 160 7.68 -34.79 29.51
C VAL A 160 8.23 -36.12 29.00
N GLN A 161 9.55 -36.20 28.90
CA GLN A 161 10.26 -37.35 28.34
C GLN A 161 11.59 -37.58 29.09
N ARG A 162 12.37 -38.58 28.67
CA ARG A 162 13.72 -38.82 29.23
C ARG A 162 14.55 -37.53 29.23
N GLY A 163 15.14 -37.21 30.38
CA GLY A 163 15.82 -35.94 30.67
C GLY A 163 15.07 -35.02 31.62
N PHE A 164 13.76 -35.23 31.83
CA PHE A 164 12.97 -34.55 32.87
C PHE A 164 12.98 -35.29 34.22
N SER A 165 13.39 -36.55 34.25
CA SER A 165 13.47 -37.33 35.49
C SER A 165 14.33 -36.63 36.54
N GLY A 166 13.83 -36.57 37.76
CA GLY A 166 14.41 -35.84 38.89
C GLY A 166 14.11 -34.34 38.91
N ALA A 167 13.44 -33.79 37.89
CA ALA A 167 13.07 -32.37 37.87
C ALA A 167 12.00 -32.06 38.92
N PRO A 168 12.04 -30.87 39.55
CA PRO A 168 10.93 -30.40 40.37
C PRO A 168 9.69 -30.13 39.50
N VAL A 169 8.52 -30.39 40.08
CA VAL A 169 7.22 -30.02 39.52
C VAL A 169 6.65 -28.89 40.36
N TRP A 170 6.52 -27.70 39.77
CA TRP A 170 5.97 -26.54 40.47
C TRP A 170 4.48 -26.44 40.27
N ASP A 171 3.79 -26.06 41.35
CA ASP A 171 2.44 -25.50 41.28
C ASP A 171 2.51 -24.18 40.50
N SER A 172 2.01 -24.18 39.25
CA SER A 172 2.03 -22.98 38.41
C SER A 172 1.14 -21.88 38.98
N GLU A 173 0.17 -22.26 39.81
CA GLU A 173 -0.68 -21.33 40.50
C GLU A 173 0.04 -20.84 41.76
N HIS A 174 0.17 -21.64 42.80
CA HIS A 174 0.55 -21.16 44.12
C HIS A 174 2.06 -20.97 44.29
N GLY A 175 2.85 -21.47 43.34
CA GLY A 175 4.29 -21.56 43.46
C GLY A 175 4.73 -22.67 44.43
N GLY A 176 6.02 -23.00 44.38
CA GLY A 176 6.59 -24.08 45.18
C GLY A 176 6.45 -25.45 44.53
N VAL A 177 7.28 -26.39 44.98
CA VAL A 177 7.45 -27.72 44.41
C VAL A 177 6.46 -28.68 45.07
N VAL A 178 5.54 -29.21 44.27
CA VAL A 178 4.51 -30.19 44.70
C VAL A 178 4.97 -31.64 44.55
N GLY A 179 6.08 -31.86 43.84
CA GLY A 179 6.76 -33.16 43.77
C GLY A 179 7.90 -33.18 42.76
N MET A 180 8.36 -34.37 42.42
CA MET A 180 9.50 -34.61 41.53
C MET A 180 9.11 -35.58 40.40
N VAL A 181 9.46 -35.26 39.14
CA VAL A 181 9.21 -36.13 37.98
C VAL A 181 10.01 -37.43 38.10
N VAL A 182 9.39 -38.57 37.83
CA VAL A 182 10.07 -39.89 37.85
C VAL A 182 10.19 -40.50 36.48
N THR A 183 9.05 -40.79 35.84
CA THR A 183 9.03 -41.54 34.59
C THR A 183 7.99 -40.98 33.64
N ALA A 184 8.28 -41.09 32.35
CA ALA A 184 7.36 -40.74 31.26
C ALA A 184 6.88 -42.04 30.61
N ASP A 185 5.61 -42.10 30.19
CA ASP A 185 5.09 -43.26 29.44
C ASP A 185 5.89 -43.40 28.14
N ALA A 186 6.61 -44.52 27.98
CA ALA A 186 7.54 -44.74 26.87
C ALA A 186 6.84 -44.97 25.51
N ARG A 187 5.50 -45.01 25.48
CA ARG A 187 4.73 -45.23 24.25
C ARG A 187 4.67 -43.96 23.39
N PRO A 188 4.99 -44.04 22.08
CA PRO A 188 4.95 -42.89 21.18
C PRO A 188 3.57 -42.21 21.15
N GLY A 189 3.54 -40.88 21.33
CA GLY A 189 2.32 -40.07 21.24
C GLY A 189 1.49 -39.96 22.53
N ARG A 190 1.98 -40.49 23.66
CA ARG A 190 1.37 -40.27 24.98
C ARG A 190 2.07 -39.16 25.74
N ARG A 191 1.28 -38.20 26.23
CA ARG A 191 1.72 -37.01 26.97
C ARG A 191 1.75 -37.20 28.49
N THR A 192 1.73 -38.43 28.95
CA THR A 192 1.57 -38.76 30.36
C THR A 192 2.91 -39.07 31.02
N ALA A 193 3.15 -38.43 32.15
CA ALA A 193 4.28 -38.68 33.04
C ALA A 193 3.79 -38.86 34.47
N TYR A 194 4.69 -39.25 35.36
CA TYR A 194 4.39 -39.48 36.76
C TYR A 194 5.37 -38.71 37.65
N LEU A 195 4.88 -38.29 38.81
CA LEU A 195 5.69 -37.62 39.83
C LEU A 195 5.52 -38.26 41.20
N ILE A 196 6.59 -38.21 42.00
CA ILE A 196 6.54 -38.50 43.44
C ILE A 196 6.12 -37.21 44.16
N PRO A 197 4.97 -37.17 44.83
CA PRO A 197 4.51 -35.99 45.55
C PRO A 197 5.42 -35.67 46.75
N THR A 198 5.51 -34.38 47.10
CA THR A 198 6.31 -33.88 48.23
C THR A 198 6.08 -34.64 49.53
N ALA A 199 4.84 -35.07 49.81
CA ALA A 199 4.52 -35.88 50.98
C ALA A 199 5.30 -37.20 51.04
N ILE A 200 5.49 -37.87 49.90
CA ILE A 200 6.28 -39.10 49.80
C ILE A 200 7.77 -38.79 49.89
N LEU A 201 8.25 -37.71 49.25
CA LEU A 201 9.65 -37.27 49.37
C LEU A 201 10.01 -37.00 50.85
N CYS A 202 9.16 -36.29 51.58
CA CYS A 202 9.32 -35.99 53.00
C CYS A 202 9.16 -37.22 53.91
N ALA A 203 8.32 -38.19 53.54
CA ALA A 203 8.22 -39.45 54.27
C ALA A 203 9.50 -40.30 54.08
N THR A 204 10.10 -40.23 52.89
CA THR A 204 11.29 -40.99 52.51
C THR A 204 12.56 -40.39 53.09
N TRP A 205 12.68 -39.05 53.11
CA TRP A 205 13.77 -38.33 53.75
C TRP A 205 13.21 -37.25 54.69
N PRO A 206 12.99 -37.56 55.98
CA PRO A 206 12.37 -36.66 56.96
C PRO A 206 12.97 -35.25 57.08
N PRO A 207 14.29 -35.03 56.91
CA PRO A 207 14.88 -33.68 56.91
C PRO A 207 14.26 -32.71 55.90
N LEU A 208 13.68 -33.19 54.79
CA LEU A 208 12.98 -32.34 53.81
C LEU A 208 11.78 -31.60 54.38
N ARG A 209 11.19 -32.07 55.49
CA ARG A 209 10.07 -31.38 56.15
C ARG A 209 10.42 -29.95 56.55
N GLN A 210 11.69 -29.65 56.80
CA GLN A 210 12.13 -28.29 57.10
C GLN A 210 12.00 -27.34 55.91
N ALA A 211 12.00 -27.86 54.68
CA ALA A 211 11.82 -27.11 53.44
C ALA A 211 10.34 -26.96 53.03
N VAL A 212 9.42 -27.64 53.73
CA VAL A 212 7.97 -27.53 53.49
C VAL A 212 7.47 -26.22 54.08
N SER A 213 6.79 -25.42 53.27
CA SER A 213 6.08 -24.22 53.71
C SER A 213 4.59 -24.42 53.58
N GLU A 214 3.84 -23.91 54.55
CA GLU A 214 2.40 -23.73 54.42
C GLU A 214 2.09 -22.79 53.24
N ARG A 215 1.05 -23.12 52.47
CA ARG A 215 0.53 -22.27 51.39
C ARG A 215 0.15 -20.90 51.98
N SER A 216 0.53 -19.82 51.30
CA SER A 216 0.11 -18.47 51.69
C SER A 216 -1.42 -18.39 51.73
N PRO A 217 -2.02 -17.82 52.79
CA PRO A 217 -3.46 -17.58 52.84
C PRO A 217 -3.89 -16.38 51.97
N PHE A 218 -2.94 -15.59 51.47
CA PHE A 218 -3.18 -14.46 50.57
C PHE A 218 -2.90 -14.84 49.10
N ARG A 219 -3.62 -14.23 48.15
CA ARG A 219 -3.50 -14.46 46.70
C ARG A 219 -2.94 -13.22 45.98
N PRO A 220 -1.65 -12.89 46.17
CA PRO A 220 -1.06 -11.63 45.69
C PRO A 220 -1.29 -11.41 44.19
N LEU A 221 -1.97 -10.31 43.85
CA LEU A 221 -2.32 -9.88 42.48
C LEU A 221 -3.13 -10.92 41.68
N ARG A 222 -3.92 -11.73 42.38
CA ARG A 222 -4.85 -12.69 41.76
C ARG A 222 -6.27 -12.46 42.19
N GLN A 223 -7.18 -12.92 41.36
CA GLN A 223 -8.57 -13.06 41.73
C GLN A 223 -8.74 -14.31 42.61
N PHE A 224 -9.51 -14.19 43.69
CA PHE A 224 -9.95 -15.35 44.45
C PHE A 224 -10.91 -16.19 43.60
N GLN A 225 -10.60 -17.47 43.48
CA GLN A 225 -11.43 -18.44 42.76
C GLN A 225 -12.34 -19.20 43.72
N GLU A 226 -13.21 -20.05 43.18
CA GLU A 226 -14.13 -20.88 43.97
C GLU A 226 -13.38 -21.74 45.01
N ALA A 227 -12.21 -22.28 44.64
CA ALA A 227 -11.35 -23.05 45.54
C ALA A 227 -10.80 -22.23 46.74
N ASP A 228 -10.79 -20.90 46.63
CA ASP A 228 -10.28 -20.01 47.67
C ASP A 228 -11.40 -19.52 48.63
N ALA A 229 -12.61 -20.07 48.53
CA ALA A 229 -13.78 -19.63 49.30
C ALA A 229 -13.51 -19.56 50.82
N GLU A 230 -12.74 -20.50 51.36
CA GLU A 230 -12.38 -20.52 52.79
C GLU A 230 -11.41 -19.42 53.21
N LEU A 231 -10.69 -18.82 52.26
CA LEU A 231 -9.74 -17.73 52.48
C LEU A 231 -10.35 -16.36 52.14
N PHE A 232 -11.54 -16.33 51.52
CA PHE A 232 -12.21 -15.12 51.08
C PHE A 232 -13.10 -14.52 52.18
N HIS A 233 -12.62 -13.44 52.81
CA HIS A 233 -13.29 -12.79 53.93
C HIS A 233 -13.60 -11.32 53.66
N GLY A 234 -14.45 -10.72 54.51
CA GLY A 234 -14.82 -9.30 54.42
C GLY A 234 -15.93 -8.97 53.40
N ARG A 235 -16.40 -9.93 52.59
CA ARG A 235 -17.48 -9.71 51.60
C ARG A 235 -18.67 -10.66 51.77
N GLY A 236 -18.86 -11.17 52.99
CA GLY A 236 -19.89 -12.16 53.30
C GLY A 236 -21.33 -11.64 53.12
N GLU A 237 -21.61 -10.39 53.52
CA GLU A 237 -22.93 -9.76 53.40
C GLU A 237 -23.33 -9.49 51.95
N PRO A 238 -22.49 -8.86 51.09
CA PRO A 238 -22.83 -8.65 49.69
C PRO A 238 -23.06 -9.97 48.95
N ALA A 239 -22.22 -10.98 49.21
CA ALA A 239 -22.40 -12.32 48.64
C ALA A 239 -23.73 -12.94 49.05
N GLY A 240 -24.13 -12.79 50.33
CA GLY A 240 -25.38 -13.34 50.84
C GLY A 240 -26.60 -12.69 50.21
N ARG A 241 -26.55 -11.39 49.97
CA ARG A 241 -27.64 -10.66 49.29
C ARG A 241 -27.77 -11.01 47.82
N ILE A 242 -26.66 -11.25 47.12
CA ILE A 242 -26.70 -11.72 45.72
C ILE A 242 -27.33 -13.11 45.67
N VAL A 243 -26.88 -14.03 46.52
CA VAL A 243 -27.45 -15.39 46.63
C VAL A 243 -28.94 -15.34 46.96
N ALA A 244 -29.35 -14.57 47.97
CA ALA A 244 -30.75 -14.44 48.35
C ALA A 244 -31.65 -13.90 47.23
N ARG A 245 -31.13 -12.97 46.39
CA ARG A 245 -31.87 -12.47 45.22
C ARG A 245 -32.01 -13.54 44.13
N LEU A 246 -31.00 -14.37 43.91
CA LEU A 246 -31.05 -15.48 42.96
C LEU A 246 -31.95 -16.62 43.48
N ASP A 247 -31.99 -16.82 44.80
CA ASP A 247 -32.79 -17.87 45.44
C ASP A 247 -34.27 -17.48 45.59
N ALA A 248 -34.61 -16.20 45.72
CA ALA A 248 -36.00 -15.73 45.82
C ALA A 248 -36.85 -16.11 44.59
N ASP A 249 -36.21 -16.37 43.45
CA ASP A 249 -36.83 -16.89 42.21
C ASP A 249 -37.09 -18.42 42.25
N SER A 250 -36.70 -19.13 43.32
CA SER A 250 -36.74 -20.61 43.38
C SER A 250 -38.09 -21.21 43.80
N GLY A 251 -39.04 -20.39 44.23
CA GLY A 251 -40.41 -20.83 44.48
C GLY A 251 -40.96 -20.55 45.87
N THR A 252 -41.79 -19.52 45.96
CA THR A 252 -43.00 -19.50 46.80
C THR A 252 -44.01 -18.59 46.11
N GLY A 253 -45.23 -19.08 45.87
CA GLY A 253 -46.29 -18.45 45.06
C GLY A 253 -46.87 -17.14 45.58
N THR A 254 -46.05 -16.16 45.91
CA THR A 254 -46.46 -14.78 46.19
C THR A 254 -46.00 -13.89 45.04
N GLY A 255 -46.95 -13.58 44.15
CA GLY A 255 -46.82 -12.87 42.88
C GLY A 255 -46.14 -11.50 42.86
N VAL A 256 -44.88 -11.40 43.26
CA VAL A 256 -44.01 -10.25 42.96
C VAL A 256 -42.68 -10.79 42.41
N GLY A 257 -42.65 -11.05 41.10
CA GLY A 257 -41.45 -11.50 40.38
C GLY A 257 -40.38 -10.41 40.35
N THR A 258 -39.25 -10.66 41.01
CA THR A 258 -38.05 -9.79 40.99
C THR A 258 -36.85 -10.67 41.37
N SER A 259 -35.84 -11.00 40.55
CA SER A 259 -35.41 -10.58 39.22
C SER A 259 -34.40 -11.63 38.75
N SER A 260 -34.72 -12.37 37.70
CA SER A 260 -33.88 -13.38 37.00
C SER A 260 -32.55 -12.86 36.43
N GLY A 261 -32.18 -11.62 36.71
CA GLY A 261 -31.00 -10.95 36.20
C GLY A 261 -30.46 -9.97 37.23
N ILE A 262 -29.16 -10.06 37.52
CA ILE A 262 -28.44 -9.14 38.41
C ILE A 262 -27.27 -8.53 37.66
N THR A 263 -27.14 -7.21 37.68
CA THR A 263 -25.96 -6.52 37.17
C THR A 263 -25.15 -5.94 38.32
N LEU A 264 -24.04 -6.58 38.65
CA LEU A 264 -23.08 -6.18 39.67
C LEU A 264 -22.20 -5.04 39.14
N VAL A 265 -22.39 -3.83 39.66
CA VAL A 265 -21.68 -2.62 39.21
C VAL A 265 -20.76 -2.08 40.29
N GLY A 266 -19.51 -1.78 39.95
CA GLY A 266 -18.55 -1.19 40.88
C GLY A 266 -17.27 -0.72 40.20
N VAL A 267 -16.50 0.13 40.89
CA VAL A 267 -15.20 0.65 40.41
C VAL A 267 -14.17 -0.47 40.18
N SER A 268 -13.10 -0.18 39.44
CA SER A 268 -12.01 -1.16 39.26
C SER A 268 -11.35 -1.50 40.60
N GLY A 269 -10.94 -2.75 40.79
CA GLY A 269 -10.24 -3.20 42.00
C GLY A 269 -11.11 -3.47 43.24
N CYS A 270 -12.41 -3.14 43.24
CA CYS A 270 -13.28 -3.34 44.43
C CYS A 270 -13.64 -4.80 44.77
N GLY A 271 -13.13 -5.76 43.99
CA GLY A 271 -13.31 -7.20 44.23
C GLY A 271 -14.58 -7.82 43.62
N LYS A 272 -15.16 -7.25 42.56
CA LYS A 272 -16.37 -7.80 41.88
C LYS A 272 -16.20 -9.27 41.49
N SER A 273 -15.12 -9.57 40.77
CA SER A 273 -14.85 -10.92 40.26
C SER A 273 -14.53 -11.88 41.42
N SER A 274 -13.72 -11.48 42.40
CA SER A 274 -13.49 -12.28 43.63
C SER A 274 -14.78 -12.54 44.42
N LEU A 275 -15.68 -11.54 44.53
CA LEU A 275 -16.99 -11.69 45.18
C LEU A 275 -17.85 -12.72 44.47
N LEU A 276 -17.92 -12.69 43.14
CA LEU A 276 -18.70 -13.66 42.37
C LEU A 276 -18.13 -15.06 42.51
N HIS A 277 -16.82 -15.23 42.30
CA HIS A 277 -16.21 -16.56 42.21
C HIS A 277 -15.92 -17.21 43.56
N ALA A 278 -15.48 -16.47 44.57
CA ALA A 278 -15.17 -17.03 45.90
C ALA A 278 -16.26 -16.75 46.95
N GLY A 279 -17.13 -15.75 46.71
CA GLY A 279 -18.20 -15.41 47.65
C GLY A 279 -19.56 -16.01 47.28
N VAL A 280 -19.96 -15.91 46.00
CA VAL A 280 -21.31 -16.26 45.52
C VAL A 280 -21.36 -17.70 44.99
N LEU A 281 -20.48 -18.06 44.05
CA LEU A 281 -20.46 -19.38 43.41
C LEU A 281 -20.43 -20.56 44.40
N PRO A 282 -19.55 -20.60 45.43
CA PRO A 282 -19.48 -21.72 46.35
C PRO A 282 -20.80 -21.93 47.12
N ARG A 283 -21.53 -20.84 47.42
CA ARG A 283 -22.82 -20.89 48.12
C ARG A 283 -23.93 -21.45 47.25
N LEU A 284 -23.88 -21.20 45.93
CA LEU A 284 -24.88 -21.67 44.97
C LEU A 284 -24.61 -23.09 44.45
N ARG A 285 -23.34 -23.53 44.44
CA ARG A 285 -22.95 -24.88 43.99
C ARG A 285 -23.53 -26.02 44.82
N HIS A 286 -23.92 -25.74 46.06
CA HIS A 286 -24.66 -26.68 46.90
C HIS A 286 -26.10 -26.92 46.44
N ASP A 287 -26.67 -26.04 45.59
CA ASP A 287 -27.99 -26.26 44.98
C ASP A 287 -27.90 -27.24 43.81
N GLY A 288 -28.33 -28.48 44.07
CA GLY A 288 -28.43 -29.53 43.05
C GLY A 288 -29.42 -29.24 41.92
N ALA A 289 -30.23 -28.19 41.99
CA ALA A 289 -31.12 -27.80 40.91
C ALA A 289 -30.48 -26.86 39.86
N LEU A 290 -29.28 -26.33 40.12
CA LEU A 290 -28.67 -25.27 39.31
C LEU A 290 -27.50 -25.79 38.45
N ALA A 291 -27.57 -25.59 37.13
CA ALA A 291 -26.42 -25.63 36.25
C ALA A 291 -25.76 -24.25 36.26
N ILE A 292 -24.44 -24.17 36.48
CA ILE A 292 -23.74 -22.88 36.57
C ILE A 292 -22.65 -22.79 35.50
N VAL A 293 -22.64 -21.67 34.78
CA VAL A 293 -21.65 -21.31 33.77
C VAL A 293 -21.10 -19.93 34.10
N ALA A 294 -19.80 -19.83 34.34
CA ALA A 294 -19.10 -18.56 34.42
C ALA A 294 -18.18 -18.41 33.21
N PHE A 295 -18.20 -17.24 32.58
CA PHE A 295 -17.35 -16.94 31.45
C PHE A 295 -17.06 -15.44 31.37
N GLN A 296 -16.04 -15.09 30.59
CA GLN A 296 -15.72 -13.72 30.24
C GLN A 296 -16.14 -13.48 28.79
N PRO A 297 -17.05 -12.54 28.50
CA PRO A 297 -17.53 -12.30 27.14
C PRO A 297 -16.40 -11.95 26.15
N GLY A 298 -15.47 -11.10 26.57
CA GLY A 298 -14.38 -10.63 25.72
C GLY A 298 -14.87 -9.84 24.49
N PRO A 299 -14.02 -9.65 23.46
CA PRO A 299 -14.37 -8.91 22.25
C PRO A 299 -15.32 -9.65 21.31
N THR A 300 -15.50 -10.97 21.49
CA THR A 300 -16.40 -11.81 20.69
C THR A 300 -17.40 -12.50 21.62
N PRO A 301 -18.41 -11.77 22.13
CA PRO A 301 -19.22 -12.22 23.26
C PRO A 301 -20.08 -13.46 22.94
N LEU A 302 -20.64 -13.54 21.73
CA LEU A 302 -21.51 -14.64 21.33
C LEU A 302 -20.75 -15.97 21.13
N PRO A 303 -19.58 -16.01 20.45
CA PRO A 303 -18.70 -17.18 20.46
C PRO A 303 -18.23 -17.59 21.86
N SER A 304 -17.91 -16.62 22.74
CA SER A 304 -17.47 -16.91 24.11
C SER A 304 -18.57 -17.58 24.94
N LEU A 305 -19.82 -17.13 24.80
CA LEU A 305 -20.98 -17.79 25.41
C LEU A 305 -21.15 -19.23 24.89
N ALA A 306 -21.12 -19.42 23.57
CA ALA A 306 -21.24 -20.75 22.98
C ALA A 306 -20.17 -21.71 23.53
N ARG A 307 -18.91 -21.26 23.60
CA ARG A 307 -17.79 -22.04 24.16
C ARG A 307 -18.02 -22.45 25.61
N ALA A 308 -18.60 -21.57 26.42
CA ALA A 308 -18.88 -21.86 27.81
C ALA A 308 -20.02 -22.90 27.96
N LEU A 309 -20.96 -22.93 27.02
CA LEU A 309 -22.11 -23.84 27.04
C LEU A 309 -21.83 -25.23 26.45
N VAL A 310 -20.92 -25.34 25.46
CA VAL A 310 -20.60 -26.61 24.77
C VAL A 310 -20.24 -27.74 25.75
N PRO A 311 -19.35 -27.56 26.75
CA PRO A 311 -19.01 -28.62 27.70
C PRO A 311 -20.18 -29.14 28.53
N LEU A 312 -21.22 -28.34 28.73
CA LEU A 312 -22.44 -28.76 29.43
C LEU A 312 -23.46 -29.42 28.48
N LEU A 313 -23.46 -29.03 27.21
CA LEU A 313 -24.32 -29.65 26.21
C LEU A 313 -23.79 -30.99 25.73
N ASP A 314 -22.46 -31.15 25.62
CA ASP A 314 -21.80 -32.36 25.14
C ASP A 314 -20.46 -32.61 25.87
N PRO A 315 -20.51 -33.17 27.09
CA PRO A 315 -19.31 -33.38 27.91
C PRO A 315 -18.30 -34.37 27.30
N GLU A 316 -18.79 -35.33 26.53
CA GLU A 316 -18.01 -36.39 25.88
C GLU A 316 -17.33 -35.90 24.58
N LEU A 317 -17.64 -34.68 24.13
CA LEU A 317 -17.13 -34.15 22.87
C LEU A 317 -15.60 -33.98 22.90
N PRO A 318 -14.85 -34.68 22.02
CA PRO A 318 -13.40 -34.57 21.96
C PRO A 318 -12.95 -33.14 21.65
N ALA A 319 -11.84 -32.71 22.24
CA ALA A 319 -11.29 -31.36 22.06
C ALA A 319 -11.21 -30.90 20.58
N PRO A 320 -10.82 -31.73 19.60
CA PRO A 320 -10.77 -31.34 18.19
C PRO A 320 -12.15 -31.03 17.56
N ALA A 321 -13.23 -31.59 18.09
CA ALA A 321 -14.59 -31.40 17.57
C ALA A 321 -15.32 -30.21 18.21
N ARG A 322 -14.81 -29.69 19.34
CA ARG A 322 -15.40 -28.54 20.06
C ARG A 322 -15.52 -27.28 19.20
N PRO A 323 -14.55 -26.87 18.37
CA PRO A 323 -14.68 -25.66 17.54
C PRO A 323 -15.87 -25.71 16.57
N ALA A 324 -16.18 -26.89 16.01
CA ALA A 324 -17.32 -27.05 15.11
C ALA A 324 -18.66 -26.96 15.87
N ALA A 325 -18.72 -27.52 17.08
CA ALA A 325 -19.88 -27.40 17.97
C ALA A 325 -20.07 -25.96 18.47
N GLU A 326 -18.99 -25.26 18.82
CA GLU A 326 -18.98 -23.84 19.16
C GLU A 326 -19.59 -23.01 18.01
N ALA A 327 -19.08 -23.16 16.79
CA ALA A 327 -19.58 -22.43 15.62
C ALA A 327 -21.08 -22.72 15.34
N ARG A 328 -21.51 -23.98 15.48
CA ARG A 328 -22.93 -24.37 15.35
C ARG A 328 -23.78 -23.67 16.41
N LEU A 329 -23.34 -23.68 17.66
CA LEU A 329 -24.08 -23.09 18.77
C LEU A 329 -24.11 -21.55 18.66
N THR A 330 -23.02 -20.90 18.26
CA THR A 330 -22.99 -19.46 17.96
C THR A 330 -24.04 -19.09 16.91
N ARG A 331 -24.20 -19.91 15.86
CA ARG A 331 -25.24 -19.67 14.84
C ARG A 331 -26.65 -19.79 15.40
N LEU A 332 -26.92 -20.78 16.26
CA LEU A 332 -28.22 -20.93 16.93
C LEU A 332 -28.53 -19.73 17.84
N LEU A 333 -27.56 -19.32 18.66
CA LEU A 333 -27.72 -18.16 19.53
C LEU A 333 -27.99 -16.87 18.73
N ARG A 334 -27.31 -16.70 17.57
CA ARG A 334 -27.57 -15.57 16.67
C ARG A 334 -28.99 -15.60 16.06
N GLN A 335 -29.55 -16.79 15.88
CA GLN A 335 -30.93 -17.01 15.43
C GLN A 335 -31.95 -16.87 16.57
N ARG A 336 -31.54 -16.41 17.75
CA ARG A 336 -32.37 -16.22 18.96
C ARG A 336 -32.93 -17.53 19.55
N GLU A 337 -32.22 -18.64 19.35
CA GLU A 337 -32.61 -19.97 19.86
C GLU A 337 -32.09 -20.24 21.29
N MET A 338 -31.84 -19.20 22.10
CA MET A 338 -31.44 -19.38 23.50
C MET A 338 -32.43 -20.25 24.32
N PRO A 339 -33.77 -20.12 24.18
CA PRO A 339 -34.71 -20.96 24.93
C PRO A 339 -34.49 -22.45 24.70
N GLU A 340 -34.30 -22.85 23.44
CA GLU A 340 -34.08 -24.25 23.07
C GLU A 340 -32.71 -24.75 23.56
N VAL A 341 -31.68 -23.90 23.51
CA VAL A 341 -30.35 -24.22 24.05
C VAL A 341 -30.42 -24.45 25.56
N VAL A 342 -31.11 -23.60 26.31
CA VAL A 342 -31.27 -23.74 27.76
C VAL A 342 -32.05 -25.00 28.09
N ARG A 343 -33.18 -25.26 27.40
CA ARG A 343 -33.98 -26.48 27.58
C ARG A 343 -33.14 -27.74 27.36
N GLN A 344 -32.43 -27.84 26.24
CA GLN A 344 -31.56 -28.98 25.94
C GLN A 344 -30.46 -29.17 26.98
N LEU A 345 -29.84 -28.08 27.44
CA LEU A 345 -28.79 -28.12 28.45
C LEU A 345 -29.34 -28.66 29.77
N LEU A 346 -30.49 -28.16 30.21
CA LEU A 346 -31.12 -28.57 31.47
C LEU A 346 -31.58 -30.03 31.43
N ASP A 347 -32.18 -30.47 30.32
CA ASP A 347 -32.57 -31.87 30.09
C ASP A 347 -31.34 -32.79 30.15
N ARG A 348 -30.23 -32.40 29.51
CA ARG A 348 -28.96 -33.16 29.50
C ARG A 348 -28.30 -33.24 30.88
N GLN A 349 -28.29 -32.12 31.60
CA GLN A 349 -27.64 -32.01 32.91
C GLN A 349 -28.52 -32.52 34.05
N GLY A 350 -29.80 -32.81 33.79
CA GLY A 350 -30.77 -33.18 34.82
C GLY A 350 -30.98 -32.06 35.86
N ARG A 351 -30.87 -30.80 35.45
CA ARG A 351 -31.00 -29.61 36.31
C ARG A 351 -32.27 -28.85 35.96
N ARG A 352 -32.73 -27.98 36.87
CA ARG A 352 -33.99 -27.22 36.69
C ARG A 352 -33.74 -25.80 36.18
N ARG A 353 -32.56 -25.24 36.42
CA ARG A 353 -32.23 -23.84 36.12
C ARG A 353 -30.79 -23.70 35.67
N LEU A 354 -30.52 -22.70 34.84
CA LEU A 354 -29.19 -22.32 34.36
C LEU A 354 -28.84 -20.94 34.90
N LEU A 355 -27.77 -20.83 35.69
CA LEU A 355 -27.16 -19.57 36.05
C LEU A 355 -25.98 -19.28 35.12
N LEU A 356 -26.07 -18.16 34.42
CA LEU A 356 -25.05 -17.64 33.52
C LEU A 356 -24.38 -16.41 34.14
N ILE A 357 -23.08 -16.51 34.44
CA ILE A 357 -22.27 -15.42 34.98
C ILE A 357 -21.37 -14.87 33.87
N ALA A 358 -21.64 -13.65 33.44
CA ALA A 358 -20.81 -12.89 32.51
C ALA A 358 -19.92 -11.92 33.31
N ASP A 359 -18.72 -12.37 33.66
CA ASP A 359 -17.72 -11.57 34.38
C ASP A 359 -16.96 -10.66 33.40
N GLN A 360 -16.49 -9.50 33.89
CA GLN A 360 -15.84 -8.46 33.07
C GLN A 360 -16.62 -8.08 31.80
N PHE A 361 -17.92 -7.81 31.97
CA PHE A 361 -18.83 -7.52 30.88
C PHE A 361 -18.38 -6.31 30.03
N GLU A 362 -17.65 -5.36 30.62
CA GLU A 362 -17.10 -4.21 29.89
C GLU A 362 -16.29 -4.58 28.64
N GLN A 363 -15.67 -5.77 28.60
CA GLN A 363 -14.89 -6.22 27.45
C GLN A 363 -15.77 -6.38 26.18
N ALA A 364 -17.04 -6.78 26.35
CA ALA A 364 -18.00 -6.87 25.25
C ALA A 364 -18.42 -5.49 24.71
N LEU A 365 -18.32 -4.44 25.54
CA LEU A 365 -18.71 -3.08 25.19
C LEU A 365 -17.61 -2.29 24.48
N LEU A 366 -16.37 -2.80 24.51
CA LEU A 366 -15.22 -2.15 23.86
C LEU A 366 -15.25 -2.26 22.33
N HIS A 367 -16.13 -3.08 21.76
CA HIS A 367 -16.24 -3.33 20.33
C HIS A 367 -17.68 -3.14 19.86
N THR A 368 -17.87 -2.52 18.69
CA THR A 368 -19.18 -2.31 18.05
C THR A 368 -19.33 -3.26 16.87
N ASP A 369 -19.95 -4.42 17.12
CA ASP A 369 -20.25 -5.44 16.12
C ASP A 369 -21.66 -6.03 16.35
N ASP A 370 -22.28 -6.56 15.29
CA ASP A 370 -23.59 -7.25 15.30
C ASP A 370 -23.67 -8.42 16.33
N ASP A 371 -22.52 -8.88 16.82
CA ASP A 371 -22.41 -9.91 17.86
C ASP A 371 -22.95 -9.44 19.22
N LEU A 372 -22.83 -8.15 19.54
CA LEU A 372 -23.29 -7.60 20.82
C LEU A 372 -24.81 -7.60 20.91
N ASP A 373 -25.50 -7.28 19.81
CA ASP A 373 -26.97 -7.31 19.74
C ASP A 373 -27.52 -8.73 19.91
N ALA A 374 -26.94 -9.70 19.20
CA ALA A 374 -27.32 -11.10 19.33
C ALA A 374 -27.02 -11.65 20.73
N PHE A 375 -25.91 -11.24 21.33
CA PHE A 375 -25.55 -11.62 22.69
C PHE A 375 -26.50 -11.02 23.73
N ALA A 376 -26.80 -9.73 23.61
CA ALA A 376 -27.78 -9.05 24.45
C ALA A 376 -29.15 -9.73 24.36
N ALA A 377 -29.61 -10.09 23.15
CA ALA A 377 -30.86 -10.82 22.94
C ALA A 377 -30.85 -12.21 23.60
N ALA A 378 -29.71 -12.92 23.61
CA ALA A 378 -29.60 -14.20 24.31
C ALA A 378 -29.69 -14.04 25.83
N LEU A 379 -29.11 -12.97 26.40
CA LEU A 379 -29.19 -12.69 27.84
C LEU A 379 -30.58 -12.19 28.27
N ASP A 380 -31.26 -11.42 27.41
CA ASP A 380 -32.61 -10.89 27.65
C ASP A 380 -33.65 -12.00 27.88
N HIS A 381 -33.39 -13.23 27.42
CA HIS A 381 -34.23 -14.39 27.70
C HIS A 381 -34.45 -14.66 29.19
N CYS A 382 -33.56 -14.19 30.09
CA CYS A 382 -33.82 -14.29 31.53
C CYS A 382 -35.06 -13.51 31.95
N ARG A 383 -35.43 -12.44 31.23
CA ARG A 383 -36.57 -11.57 31.56
C ARG A 383 -37.94 -12.15 31.17
N GLU A 384 -37.97 -13.26 30.44
CA GLU A 384 -39.22 -13.94 30.10
C GLU A 384 -39.89 -14.54 31.36
N PRO A 385 -41.23 -14.51 31.45
CA PRO A 385 -41.95 -15.20 32.52
C PRO A 385 -41.58 -16.69 32.56
N ASP A 386 -41.33 -17.22 33.76
CA ASP A 386 -40.94 -18.61 34.00
C ASP A 386 -39.65 -19.08 33.29
N SER A 387 -38.80 -18.15 32.84
CA SER A 387 -37.51 -18.48 32.24
C SER A 387 -36.63 -19.26 33.23
N PRO A 388 -36.10 -20.44 32.84
CA PRO A 388 -35.16 -21.18 33.69
C PRO A 388 -33.73 -20.59 33.63
N LEU A 389 -33.52 -19.51 32.87
CA LEU A 389 -32.24 -18.81 32.76
C LEU A 389 -32.15 -17.67 33.78
N GLN A 390 -31.10 -17.69 34.59
CA GLN A 390 -30.67 -16.60 35.45
C GLN A 390 -29.36 -16.00 34.93
N VAL A 391 -29.23 -14.67 34.96
CA VAL A 391 -28.04 -13.98 34.46
C VAL A 391 -27.42 -13.11 35.54
N VAL A 392 -26.10 -13.22 35.75
CA VAL A 392 -25.33 -12.27 36.56
C VAL A 392 -24.27 -11.63 35.69
N MET A 393 -24.30 -10.32 35.54
CA MET A 393 -23.29 -9.57 34.79
C MET A 393 -22.43 -8.75 35.75
N ALA A 394 -21.11 -8.86 35.66
CA ALA A 394 -20.20 -7.96 36.37
C ALA A 394 -19.75 -6.84 35.44
N LEU A 395 -20.06 -5.59 35.79
CA LEU A 395 -19.77 -4.43 34.95
C LEU A 395 -19.01 -3.36 35.74
N ARG A 396 -18.00 -2.75 35.13
CA ARG A 396 -17.36 -1.56 35.69
C ARG A 396 -18.29 -0.34 35.66
N ALA A 397 -18.26 0.47 36.73
CA ALA A 397 -19.07 1.68 36.84
C ALA A 397 -18.89 2.65 35.65
N ASP A 398 -17.67 2.81 35.14
CA ASP A 398 -17.36 3.68 34.00
C ASP A 398 -18.05 3.26 32.68
N PHE A 399 -18.47 1.99 32.58
CA PHE A 399 -19.12 1.43 31.40
C PHE A 399 -20.64 1.35 31.53
N LEU A 400 -21.20 1.76 32.67
CA LEU A 400 -22.64 1.73 32.91
C LEU A 400 -23.42 2.58 31.90
N THR A 401 -22.96 3.80 31.62
CA THR A 401 -23.61 4.69 30.64
C THR A 401 -23.59 4.08 29.23
N THR A 402 -22.48 3.44 28.84
CA THR A 402 -22.37 2.76 27.54
C THR A 402 -23.37 1.61 27.44
N ALA A 403 -23.53 0.82 28.50
CA ALA A 403 -24.48 -0.29 28.53
C ALA A 403 -25.95 0.21 28.53
N LEU A 404 -26.26 1.30 29.24
CA LEU A 404 -27.58 1.94 29.24
C LEU A 404 -27.97 2.53 27.87
N ASN A 405 -26.99 2.96 27.07
CA ASN A 405 -27.24 3.47 25.72
C ASN A 405 -27.47 2.35 24.69
N HIS A 406 -27.26 1.08 25.04
CA HIS A 406 -27.44 -0.05 24.15
C HIS A 406 -28.85 -0.63 24.28
N ALA A 407 -29.63 -0.63 23.19
CA ALA A 407 -31.05 -0.99 23.20
C ALA A 407 -31.36 -2.39 23.78
N GLY A 408 -30.51 -3.38 23.49
CA GLY A 408 -30.68 -4.74 24.03
C GLY A 408 -30.16 -4.95 25.47
N LEU A 409 -29.35 -4.04 26.02
CA LEU A 409 -28.73 -4.20 27.34
C LEU A 409 -29.37 -3.31 28.41
N ALA A 410 -29.87 -2.13 28.02
CA ALA A 410 -30.62 -1.25 28.92
C ALA A 410 -31.71 -2.00 29.72
N PRO A 411 -32.49 -2.92 29.13
CA PRO A 411 -33.52 -3.63 29.88
C PRO A 411 -32.99 -4.64 30.93
N LEU A 412 -31.73 -5.08 30.80
CA LEU A 412 -31.03 -5.90 31.80
C LEU A 412 -30.48 -5.06 32.96
N LEU A 413 -30.57 -3.73 32.86
CA LEU A 413 -30.12 -2.74 33.83
C LEU A 413 -31.28 -2.01 34.53
N ASP A 414 -32.53 -2.34 34.19
CA ASP A 414 -33.74 -1.73 34.76
C ASP A 414 -33.76 -1.81 36.31
N ASP A 415 -34.46 -0.87 36.93
CA ASP A 415 -34.56 -0.73 38.38
C ASP A 415 -35.00 -2.05 39.05
N GLY A 416 -34.19 -2.52 39.99
CA GLY A 416 -34.35 -3.82 40.67
C GLY A 416 -33.33 -4.89 40.26
N ARG A 417 -32.64 -4.74 39.12
CA ARG A 417 -31.58 -5.66 38.66
C ARG A 417 -30.17 -5.18 39.00
N LEU A 418 -29.99 -3.88 39.20
CA LEU A 418 -28.70 -3.30 39.58
C LEU A 418 -28.31 -3.70 41.01
N PHE A 419 -27.07 -4.18 41.18
CA PHE A 419 -26.43 -4.36 42.49
C PHE A 419 -25.13 -3.56 42.52
N THR A 420 -25.09 -2.48 43.29
CA THR A 420 -23.91 -1.63 43.39
C THR A 420 -22.97 -2.13 44.48
N LEU A 421 -21.71 -2.37 44.11
CA LEU A 421 -20.64 -2.77 45.01
C LEU A 421 -19.70 -1.59 45.26
N GLY A 422 -19.82 -0.99 46.43
CA GLY A 422 -18.93 0.07 46.91
C GLY A 422 -17.55 -0.44 47.34
N PRO A 423 -16.61 0.47 47.67
CA PRO A 423 -15.36 0.13 48.34
C PRO A 423 -15.60 -0.67 49.62
N MET A 424 -14.63 -1.50 50.03
CA MET A 424 -14.74 -2.22 51.30
C MET A 424 -14.73 -1.26 52.47
N SER A 425 -15.56 -1.51 53.47
CA SER A 425 -15.49 -0.79 54.75
C SER A 425 -14.21 -1.18 55.49
N ARG A 426 -13.80 -0.35 56.48
CA ARG A 426 -12.62 -0.65 57.30
C ARG A 426 -12.74 -2.01 58.01
N ASP A 427 -13.94 -2.39 58.45
CA ASP A 427 -14.19 -3.68 59.11
C ASP A 427 -14.14 -4.85 58.12
N GLU A 428 -14.67 -4.64 56.91
CA GLU A 428 -14.56 -5.62 55.82
C GLU A 428 -13.09 -5.88 55.46
N VAL A 429 -12.28 -4.82 55.31
CA VAL A 429 -10.83 -4.97 55.04
C VAL A 429 -10.11 -5.62 56.21
N ARG A 430 -10.46 -5.28 57.46
CA ARG A 430 -9.88 -5.92 58.65
C ARG A 430 -10.16 -7.42 58.67
N ALA A 431 -11.40 -7.83 58.41
CA ALA A 431 -11.76 -9.24 58.31
C ALA A 431 -10.96 -9.95 57.21
N ALA A 432 -10.75 -9.31 56.05
CA ALA A 432 -9.92 -9.84 54.98
C ALA A 432 -8.42 -9.97 55.34
N ILE A 433 -7.91 -9.14 56.26
CA ILE A 433 -6.51 -9.20 56.73
C ILE A 433 -6.32 -10.28 57.80
N GLU A 434 -7.22 -10.33 58.79
CA GLU A 434 -7.04 -11.10 60.03
C GLU A 434 -7.54 -12.55 59.92
N GLN A 435 -8.70 -12.78 59.29
CA GLN A 435 -9.34 -14.09 59.28
C GLN A 435 -8.57 -15.17 58.52
N PRO A 436 -7.95 -14.90 57.34
CA PRO A 436 -7.18 -15.92 56.63
C PRO A 436 -6.00 -16.48 57.46
N ILE A 437 -5.43 -15.66 58.35
CA ILE A 437 -4.29 -16.04 59.18
C ILE A 437 -4.68 -16.87 60.39
N ALA A 438 -5.89 -16.70 60.92
CA ALA A 438 -6.34 -17.38 62.13
C ALA A 438 -6.25 -18.91 62.04
N ARG A 439 -6.36 -19.47 60.82
CA ARG A 439 -6.24 -20.91 60.54
C ARG A 439 -4.82 -21.37 60.18
N ALA A 440 -3.91 -20.44 59.88
CA ALA A 440 -2.57 -20.71 59.37
C ALA A 440 -1.46 -20.55 60.43
N GLY A 441 -1.80 -20.53 61.72
CA GLY A 441 -0.82 -20.53 62.83
C GLY A 441 0.08 -19.30 62.94
N ALA A 442 -0.13 -18.25 62.13
CA ALA A 442 0.64 -17.02 62.17
C ALA A 442 -0.09 -15.91 62.95
N ARG A 443 0.62 -14.83 63.28
CA ARG A 443 0.04 -13.63 63.91
C ARG A 443 0.68 -12.36 63.41
N TYR A 444 -0.07 -11.27 63.43
CA TYR A 444 0.49 -9.93 63.23
C TYR A 444 1.08 -9.38 64.52
N GLU A 445 2.14 -8.59 64.38
CA GLU A 445 2.62 -7.72 65.44
C GLU A 445 1.57 -6.65 65.79
N ARG A 446 1.52 -6.26 67.06
CA ARG A 446 0.47 -5.38 67.60
C ARG A 446 0.51 -4.02 66.91
N GLY A 447 -0.62 -3.60 66.33
CA GLY A 447 -0.77 -2.31 65.64
C GLY A 447 -0.42 -2.32 64.15
N LEU A 448 0.13 -3.42 63.61
CA LEU A 448 0.44 -3.54 62.18
C LEU A 448 -0.82 -3.54 61.31
N VAL A 449 -1.88 -4.26 61.74
CA VAL A 449 -3.16 -4.26 61.01
C VAL A 449 -3.75 -2.86 60.90
N ASP A 450 -3.67 -2.05 61.96
CA ASP A 450 -4.13 -0.66 61.91
C ASP A 450 -3.30 0.22 60.97
N ARG A 451 -1.98 0.01 60.89
CA ARG A 451 -1.12 0.66 59.88
C ARG A 451 -1.53 0.27 58.46
N LEU A 452 -1.77 -1.02 58.20
CA LEU A 452 -2.23 -1.52 56.90
C LEU A 452 -3.59 -0.94 56.51
N LEU A 453 -4.55 -0.88 57.45
CA LEU A 453 -5.88 -0.28 57.24
C LEU A 453 -5.80 1.22 56.97
N ASN A 454 -4.91 1.94 57.65
CA ASN A 454 -4.69 3.37 57.41
C ASN A 454 -4.06 3.62 56.04
N ALA A 455 -3.12 2.76 55.63
CA ALA A 455 -2.46 2.87 54.34
C ALA A 455 -3.39 2.54 53.17
N SER A 456 -4.28 1.55 53.32
CA SER A 456 -5.24 1.17 52.27
C SER A 456 -6.28 2.28 52.01
N GLY A 457 -6.69 3.00 53.05
CA GLY A 457 -7.71 4.06 52.94
C GLY A 457 -9.07 3.52 52.48
N HIS A 458 -9.90 4.40 51.89
CA HIS A 458 -11.20 4.04 51.29
C HIS A 458 -11.11 3.77 49.77
N ASP A 459 -9.90 3.71 49.22
CA ASP A 459 -9.69 3.54 47.78
C ASP A 459 -9.70 2.06 47.40
N ALA A 460 -10.76 1.64 46.71
CA ALA A 460 -10.93 0.27 46.23
C ALA A 460 -9.80 -0.20 45.30
N SER A 461 -9.08 0.72 44.64
CA SER A 461 -7.97 0.38 43.76
C SER A 461 -6.72 -0.14 44.51
N ARG A 462 -6.69 0.01 45.84
CA ARG A 462 -5.57 -0.42 46.70
C ARG A 462 -5.69 -1.83 47.26
N LEU A 463 -6.84 -2.50 47.10
CA LEU A 463 -7.04 -3.87 47.60
C LEU A 463 -6.04 -4.88 46.99
N PRO A 464 -5.78 -4.89 45.68
CA PRO A 464 -4.79 -5.81 45.11
C PRO A 464 -3.36 -5.55 45.63
N LEU A 465 -3.02 -4.27 45.89
CA LEU A 465 -1.73 -3.88 46.47
C LEU A 465 -1.61 -4.31 47.93
N LEU A 466 -2.72 -4.25 48.69
CA LEU A 466 -2.79 -4.76 50.05
C LEU A 466 -2.56 -6.25 50.07
N GLU A 467 -3.25 -6.99 49.20
CA GLU A 467 -3.07 -8.43 49.09
C GLU A 467 -1.65 -8.83 48.66
N PHE A 468 -1.05 -8.10 47.72
CA PHE A 468 0.35 -8.27 47.35
C PHE A 468 1.28 -8.09 48.56
N THR A 469 1.08 -7.02 49.31
CA THR A 469 1.89 -6.69 50.49
C THR A 469 1.73 -7.74 51.58
N LEU A 470 0.51 -8.22 51.83
CA LEU A 470 0.23 -9.31 52.78
C LEU A 470 0.91 -10.61 52.38
N GLY A 471 0.90 -10.95 51.08
CA GLY A 471 1.65 -12.11 50.55
C GLY A 471 3.16 -11.98 50.78
N LYS A 472 3.75 -10.81 50.54
CA LYS A 472 5.19 -10.59 50.81
C LYS A 472 5.52 -10.61 52.30
N LEU A 473 4.65 -10.02 53.11
CA LEU A 473 4.75 -10.06 54.56
C LEU A 473 4.67 -11.48 55.11
N TRP A 474 3.82 -12.33 54.50
CA TRP A 474 3.77 -13.75 54.78
C TRP A 474 5.11 -14.42 54.46
N ASP A 475 5.68 -14.17 53.29
CA ASP A 475 6.98 -14.76 52.90
C ASP A 475 8.13 -14.32 53.83
N LEU A 476 8.10 -13.07 54.30
CA LEU A 476 9.12 -12.49 55.18
C LEU A 476 8.89 -12.76 56.68
N ARG A 477 7.82 -13.48 57.03
CA ARG A 477 7.44 -13.74 58.44
C ARG A 477 8.56 -14.45 59.19
N LYS A 478 8.83 -14.04 60.43
CA LYS A 478 9.83 -14.67 61.30
C LYS A 478 9.14 -15.37 62.46
N HIS A 479 9.41 -16.66 62.65
CA HIS A 479 8.80 -17.48 63.71
C HIS A 479 7.27 -17.36 63.77
N GLY A 480 6.61 -17.38 62.60
CA GLY A 480 5.16 -17.24 62.48
C GLY A 480 4.62 -15.83 62.78
N THR A 481 5.47 -14.82 62.94
CA THR A 481 5.05 -13.44 63.20
C THR A 481 5.30 -12.55 61.98
N ILE A 482 4.27 -11.84 61.55
CA ILE A 482 4.33 -10.79 60.53
C ILE A 482 4.52 -9.44 61.26
N GLY A 483 5.68 -8.81 61.08
CA GLY A 483 6.10 -7.66 61.89
C GLY A 483 6.24 -6.34 61.14
N HIS A 484 6.38 -5.26 61.91
CA HIS A 484 6.57 -3.91 61.39
C HIS A 484 7.87 -3.77 60.59
N ALA A 485 8.96 -4.36 61.07
CA ALA A 485 10.25 -4.29 60.39
C ALA A 485 10.19 -4.85 58.95
N GLN A 486 9.45 -5.95 58.74
CA GLN A 486 9.23 -6.50 57.41
C GLN A 486 8.39 -5.54 56.54
N TYR A 487 7.34 -4.96 57.10
CA TYR A 487 6.49 -3.99 56.39
C TYR A 487 7.26 -2.74 55.96
N ASP A 488 8.09 -2.20 56.85
CA ASP A 488 8.94 -1.04 56.58
C ASP A 488 10.01 -1.37 55.53
N SER A 489 10.59 -2.58 55.56
CA SER A 489 11.58 -3.04 54.57
C SER A 489 11.02 -3.18 53.16
N LEU A 490 9.70 -3.35 53.02
CA LEU A 490 9.01 -3.36 51.73
C LEU A 490 8.73 -1.95 51.19
N GLY A 491 8.91 -0.90 52.01
CA GLY A 491 8.48 0.47 51.66
C GLY A 491 6.98 0.69 51.88
N GLU A 492 6.42 0.00 52.87
CA GLU A 492 4.99 0.03 53.20
C GLU A 492 4.07 -0.35 52.02
N LEU A 493 2.76 -0.21 52.18
CA LEU A 493 1.78 -0.50 51.12
C LEU A 493 2.04 0.32 49.85
N GLY A 494 2.49 1.57 50.01
CA GLY A 494 2.62 2.52 48.91
C GLY A 494 3.72 2.18 47.92
N GLU A 495 4.82 1.55 48.36
CA GLU A 495 5.97 1.26 47.49
C GLU A 495 6.30 -0.24 47.40
N ALA A 496 5.64 -1.11 48.16
CA ALA A 496 5.90 -2.56 48.17
C ALA A 496 6.05 -3.19 46.77
N LEU A 497 5.13 -2.87 45.86
CA LEU A 497 5.17 -3.44 44.51
C LEU A 497 6.27 -2.81 43.63
N ALA A 498 6.54 -1.51 43.81
CA ALA A 498 7.60 -0.82 43.07
C ALA A 498 9.00 -1.27 43.54
N ASN A 499 9.22 -1.39 44.85
CA ASN A 499 10.47 -1.88 45.42
C ASN A 499 10.74 -3.33 45.04
N HIS A 500 9.70 -4.17 45.00
CA HIS A 500 9.80 -5.54 44.47
C HIS A 500 10.19 -5.55 42.99
N ALA A 501 9.63 -4.65 42.17
CA ALA A 501 10.03 -4.50 40.78
C ALA A 501 11.48 -4.03 40.62
N GLU A 502 11.94 -3.09 41.45
CA GLU A 502 13.34 -2.60 41.45
C GLU A 502 14.34 -3.68 41.87
N ASP A 503 14.02 -4.50 42.89
CA ASP A 503 14.87 -5.63 43.29
C ASP A 503 15.01 -6.66 42.16
N ILE A 504 13.89 -7.00 41.48
CA ILE A 504 13.94 -7.88 40.29
C ILE A 504 14.80 -7.24 39.20
N TRP A 505 14.60 -5.95 38.91
CA TRP A 505 15.38 -5.23 37.91
C TRP A 505 16.88 -5.22 38.22
N GLY A 506 17.25 -5.04 39.49
CA GLY A 506 18.62 -5.07 39.98
C GLY A 506 19.32 -6.40 39.72
N ARG A 507 18.59 -7.52 39.81
CA ARG A 507 19.09 -8.88 39.58
C ARG A 507 19.25 -9.27 38.11
N LEU A 508 18.65 -8.54 37.18
CA LEU A 508 18.78 -8.81 35.75
C LEU A 508 20.19 -8.44 35.24
N ARG A 509 20.75 -9.28 34.36
CA ARG A 509 22.01 -9.00 33.65
C ARG A 509 21.83 -7.86 32.65
N GLU A 510 22.92 -7.24 32.21
CA GLU A 510 22.84 -6.08 31.30
C GLU A 510 22.18 -6.40 29.95
N GLU A 511 22.38 -7.61 29.42
CA GLU A 511 21.69 -8.08 28.22
C GLU A 511 20.19 -8.27 28.46
N GLU A 512 19.82 -8.93 29.56
CA GLU A 512 18.43 -9.16 29.97
C GLU A 512 17.69 -7.84 30.23
N ARG A 513 18.38 -6.82 30.78
CA ARG A 513 17.80 -5.48 30.97
C ARG A 513 17.42 -4.83 29.65
N ARG A 514 18.18 -5.00 28.56
CA ARG A 514 17.79 -4.45 27.25
C ARG A 514 16.51 -5.10 26.75
N THR A 515 16.42 -6.43 26.83
CA THR A 515 15.22 -7.20 26.45
C THR A 515 14.02 -6.85 27.36
N ALA A 516 14.26 -6.66 28.66
CA ALA A 516 13.25 -6.23 29.63
C ALA A 516 12.69 -4.83 29.32
N ARG A 517 13.54 -3.86 28.95
CA ARG A 517 13.09 -2.50 28.56
C ARG A 517 12.06 -2.59 27.42
N THR A 518 12.37 -3.34 26.38
CA THR A 518 11.47 -3.53 25.23
C THR A 518 10.19 -4.24 25.65
N LEU A 519 10.28 -5.36 26.39
CA LEU A 519 9.12 -6.13 26.86
C LEU A 519 8.17 -5.28 27.71
N LEU A 520 8.68 -4.58 28.72
CA LEU A 520 7.87 -3.79 29.66
C LEU A 520 7.13 -2.64 28.96
N VAL A 521 7.78 -1.97 28.01
CA VAL A 521 7.14 -0.93 27.18
C VAL A 521 6.02 -1.52 26.30
N GLN A 522 6.17 -2.76 25.82
CA GLN A 522 5.14 -3.44 25.02
C GLN A 522 3.89 -3.82 25.83
N LEU A 523 4.03 -3.98 27.15
CA LEU A 523 2.97 -4.32 28.11
C LEU A 523 2.20 -3.10 28.63
N ALA A 524 2.50 -1.90 28.15
CA ALA A 524 1.82 -0.66 28.50
C ALA A 524 1.23 0.05 27.26
N THR A 525 0.04 0.61 27.41
CA THR A 525 -0.57 1.52 26.45
C THR A 525 -0.40 2.96 26.95
N PRO A 526 0.22 3.87 26.18
CA PRO A 526 0.33 5.27 26.58
C PRO A 526 -1.06 5.89 26.65
N GLY A 527 -1.35 6.61 27.73
CA GLY A 527 -2.55 7.42 27.82
C GLY A 527 -2.56 8.53 26.76
N GLY A 528 -3.73 8.82 26.20
CA GLY A 528 -3.94 10.01 25.35
C GLY A 528 -4.40 11.19 26.19
N GLY A 529 -3.71 12.34 26.09
CA GLY A 529 -4.04 13.54 26.86
C GLY A 529 -3.83 13.35 28.38
N ASP A 530 -4.82 13.74 29.19
CA ASP A 530 -4.84 13.62 30.66
C ASP A 530 -5.09 12.19 31.19
N ARG A 531 -5.18 11.17 30.32
CA ARG A 531 -5.42 9.78 30.74
C ARG A 531 -4.12 9.14 31.23
N THR A 532 -4.19 8.39 32.32
CA THR A 532 -3.06 7.60 32.83
C THR A 532 -2.71 6.45 31.87
N PRO A 533 -1.43 6.03 31.80
CA PRO A 533 -1.07 4.82 31.08
C PRO A 533 -1.82 3.61 31.63
N THR A 534 -2.26 2.71 30.75
CA THR A 534 -2.97 1.49 31.13
C THR A 534 -2.17 0.25 30.76
N ARG A 535 -2.42 -0.87 31.45
CA ARG A 535 -1.78 -2.15 31.14
C ARG A 535 -2.30 -2.72 29.82
N ARG A 536 -1.44 -3.44 29.10
CA ARG A 536 -1.76 -4.13 27.86
C ARG A 536 -1.36 -5.60 27.95
N THR A 537 -2.27 -6.48 27.57
CA THR A 537 -1.99 -7.91 27.37
C THR A 537 -1.29 -8.14 26.04
N VAL A 538 -0.21 -8.93 26.05
CA VAL A 538 0.62 -9.23 24.87
C VAL A 538 0.64 -10.74 24.63
N ALA A 539 0.33 -11.16 23.42
CA ALA A 539 0.36 -12.57 23.05
C ALA A 539 1.80 -13.07 22.85
N ARG A 540 2.06 -14.35 23.12
CA ARG A 540 3.34 -15.02 22.85
C ARG A 540 3.77 -14.86 21.39
N THR A 541 2.83 -14.89 20.45
CA THR A 541 3.10 -14.71 19.01
C THR A 541 3.64 -13.32 18.66
N ASP A 542 3.41 -12.33 19.52
CA ASP A 542 3.88 -10.97 19.34
C ASP A 542 5.26 -10.73 19.96
N LEU A 543 5.77 -11.70 20.73
CA LEU A 543 7.06 -11.65 21.41
C LEU A 543 8.07 -12.56 20.70
N ASP A 544 9.33 -12.13 20.67
CA ASP A 544 10.40 -13.03 20.22
C ASP A 544 10.72 -14.10 21.28
N GLY A 545 11.51 -15.10 20.91
CA GLY A 545 11.83 -16.22 21.81
C GLY A 545 12.61 -15.82 23.06
N GLU A 546 13.37 -14.73 23.03
CA GLU A 546 14.14 -14.24 24.17
C GLU A 546 13.24 -13.46 25.14
N GLN A 547 12.40 -12.57 24.60
CA GLN A 547 11.36 -11.84 25.31
C GLN A 547 10.38 -12.79 25.98
N TRP A 548 9.96 -13.87 25.31
CA TRP A 548 9.06 -14.85 25.91
C TRP A 548 9.70 -15.60 27.06
N ARG A 549 10.96 -16.05 26.92
CA ARG A 549 11.70 -16.70 28.03
C ARG A 549 11.86 -15.75 29.22
N LEU A 550 12.17 -14.49 28.97
CA LEU A 550 12.25 -13.48 30.01
C LEU A 550 10.88 -13.23 30.65
N ALA A 551 9.82 -13.14 29.86
CA ALA A 551 8.45 -12.98 30.36
C ALA A 551 8.04 -14.16 31.26
N GLN A 552 8.37 -15.39 30.85
CA GLN A 552 8.14 -16.60 31.66
C GLN A 552 8.87 -16.55 33.00
N ARG A 553 10.12 -16.07 33.03
CA ARG A 553 10.87 -15.85 34.28
C ARG A 553 10.25 -14.73 35.12
N LEU A 554 9.85 -13.61 34.52
CA LEU A 554 9.23 -12.51 35.26
C LEU A 554 7.84 -12.86 35.81
N MET A 555 7.13 -13.82 35.19
CA MET A 555 5.87 -14.35 35.73
C MET A 555 6.05 -15.10 37.06
N THR A 556 7.19 -15.78 37.25
CA THR A 556 7.49 -16.49 38.52
C THR A 556 7.67 -15.49 39.67
N THR A 557 8.20 -14.31 39.33
CA THR A 557 8.42 -13.22 40.29
C THR A 557 7.18 -12.37 40.56
N ARG A 558 6.06 -12.61 39.86
CA ARG A 558 4.82 -11.80 39.93
C ARG A 558 4.97 -10.34 39.50
N LEU A 559 6.02 -10.01 38.75
CA LEU A 559 6.07 -8.73 38.05
C LEU A 559 5.15 -8.76 36.82
N LEU A 560 5.12 -9.92 36.17
CA LEU A 560 4.18 -10.26 35.11
C LEU A 560 3.22 -11.34 35.59
N VAL A 561 2.06 -11.42 34.95
CA VAL A 561 1.10 -12.51 35.12
C VAL A 561 0.67 -13.01 33.73
N PRO A 562 0.22 -14.27 33.63
CA PRO A 562 -0.48 -14.72 32.43
C PRO A 562 -1.60 -13.73 32.13
N GLY A 563 -1.64 -13.24 30.90
CA GLY A 563 -2.72 -12.39 30.45
C GLY A 563 -3.99 -13.19 30.19
N GLU A 564 -5.07 -12.49 29.84
CA GLU A 564 -6.31 -13.15 29.41
C GLU A 564 -6.05 -14.11 28.24
N GLU A 565 -6.78 -15.24 28.22
CA GLU A 565 -6.73 -16.22 27.15
C GLU A 565 -7.12 -15.57 25.80
N ARG A 566 -6.13 -15.23 24.98
CA ARG A 566 -6.38 -14.86 23.58
C ARG A 566 -6.40 -16.13 22.75
N ARG A 567 -7.51 -16.40 22.07
CA ARG A 567 -7.52 -17.44 21.03
C ARG A 567 -7.14 -16.84 19.68
N GLY A 568 -6.27 -17.54 18.95
CA GLY A 568 -5.94 -17.24 17.57
C GLY A 568 -7.14 -17.49 16.65
N ARG A 569 -7.00 -17.14 15.37
CA ARG A 569 -8.06 -17.31 14.35
C ARG A 569 -8.56 -18.75 14.22
N ASP A 570 -7.72 -19.72 14.56
CA ASP A 570 -7.97 -21.15 14.46
C ASP A 570 -8.57 -21.74 15.76
N GLY A 571 -8.91 -20.89 16.74
CA GLY A 571 -9.48 -21.30 18.02
C GLY A 571 -8.45 -21.84 19.02
N THR A 572 -7.17 -21.89 18.67
CA THR A 572 -6.07 -22.28 19.57
C THR A 572 -5.84 -21.21 20.62
N VAL A 573 -5.75 -21.60 21.90
CA VAL A 573 -5.35 -20.69 22.99
C VAL A 573 -3.90 -20.27 22.75
N VAL A 574 -3.68 -18.97 22.62
CA VAL A 574 -2.38 -18.34 22.50
C VAL A 574 -2.00 -17.83 23.89
N GLU A 575 -0.91 -18.38 24.43
CA GLU A 575 -0.35 -17.91 25.69
C GLU A 575 -0.13 -16.39 25.63
N SER A 576 -0.41 -15.68 26.71
CA SER A 576 -0.27 -14.22 26.77
C SER A 576 0.31 -13.80 28.12
N VAL A 577 0.83 -12.58 28.16
CA VAL A 577 1.44 -12.00 29.36
C VAL A 577 1.02 -10.55 29.51
N GLU A 578 0.88 -10.10 30.75
CA GLU A 578 0.58 -8.72 31.11
C GLU A 578 1.30 -8.30 32.39
N LEU A 579 1.32 -7.00 32.69
CA LEU A 579 1.78 -6.50 33.98
C LEU A 579 0.86 -6.98 35.10
N ALA A 580 1.45 -7.41 36.20
CA ALA A 580 0.70 -7.94 37.34
C ALA A 580 -0.26 -6.90 37.97
N HIS A 581 0.07 -5.61 37.89
CA HIS A 581 -0.83 -4.55 38.31
C HIS A 581 -0.57 -3.22 37.59
N GLU A 582 -1.62 -2.40 37.44
CA GLU A 582 -1.56 -1.08 36.81
C GLU A 582 -0.76 -0.06 37.65
N THR A 583 -0.67 -0.27 38.97
CA THR A 583 0.14 0.55 39.89
C THR A 583 1.62 0.59 39.51
N LEU A 584 2.15 -0.45 38.84
CA LEU A 584 3.52 -0.43 38.32
C LEU A 584 3.72 0.71 37.31
N LEU A 585 2.69 1.09 36.54
CA LEU A 585 2.78 2.16 35.56
C LEU A 585 2.87 3.56 36.19
N THR A 586 2.40 3.70 37.43
CA THR A 586 2.35 5.00 38.12
C THR A 586 3.44 5.14 39.17
N GLN A 587 3.73 4.09 39.94
CA GLN A 587 4.65 4.12 41.08
C GLN A 587 6.07 3.65 40.75
N TRP A 588 6.26 2.76 39.77
CA TRP A 588 7.60 2.32 39.40
C TRP A 588 8.26 3.37 38.49
N THR A 589 9.15 4.17 39.08
CA THR A 589 9.77 5.32 38.41
C THR A 589 10.47 4.95 37.10
N LEU A 590 11.25 3.86 37.10
CA LEU A 590 11.92 3.38 35.89
C LEU A 590 10.93 3.07 34.76
N LEU A 591 9.86 2.32 35.03
CA LEU A 591 8.87 1.95 34.01
C LEU A 591 8.16 3.17 33.46
N ARG A 592 7.79 4.12 34.32
CA ARG A 592 7.17 5.37 33.91
C ARG A 592 8.06 6.18 32.97
N ASP A 593 9.36 6.26 33.26
CA ASP A 593 10.31 6.98 32.40
C ASP A 593 10.52 6.25 31.07
N LEU A 594 10.62 4.90 31.07
CA LEU A 594 10.66 4.10 29.85
C LEU A 594 9.42 4.30 28.96
N ILE A 595 8.23 4.37 29.56
CA ILE A 595 6.98 4.62 28.83
C ILE A 595 6.97 6.04 28.25
N ARG A 596 7.41 7.04 29.00
CA ARG A 596 7.49 8.43 28.55
C ARG A 596 8.45 8.58 27.36
N GLU A 597 9.62 7.96 27.42
CA GLU A 597 10.58 7.94 26.31
C GLU A 597 10.01 7.23 25.05
N ALA A 598 9.22 6.18 25.25
CA ALA A 598 8.61 5.42 24.18
C ALA A 598 7.24 5.95 23.70
N GLU A 599 6.70 7.01 24.32
CA GLU A 599 5.33 7.47 24.14
C GLU A 599 4.97 7.75 22.68
N GLY A 600 5.84 8.48 21.96
CA GLY A 600 5.65 8.80 20.54
C GLY A 600 5.64 7.55 19.64
N PHE A 601 6.52 6.59 19.91
CA PHE A 601 6.57 5.32 19.19
C PHE A 601 5.34 4.47 19.48
N ARG A 602 4.95 4.36 20.76
CA ARG A 602 3.83 3.52 21.21
C ARG A 602 2.48 4.04 20.75
N ARG A 603 2.25 5.36 20.75
CA ARG A 603 1.05 5.96 20.14
C ARG A 603 0.93 5.64 18.65
N TRP A 604 2.03 5.77 17.91
CA TRP A 604 2.07 5.41 16.49
C TRP A 604 1.83 3.90 16.28
N GLN A 605 2.44 3.04 17.10
CA GLN A 605 2.28 1.58 16.99
C GLN A 605 0.83 1.15 17.26
N GLU A 606 0.14 1.79 18.20
CA GLU A 606 -1.25 1.48 18.51
C GLU A 606 -2.22 1.93 17.39
N ASP A 607 -1.99 3.11 16.79
CA ASP A 607 -2.72 3.51 15.56
C ASP A 607 -2.46 2.54 14.40
N LEU A 608 -1.22 2.06 14.24
CA LEU A 608 -0.87 1.06 13.24
C LEU A 608 -1.65 -0.24 13.45
N ARG A 609 -1.74 -0.73 14.69
CA ARG A 609 -2.51 -1.94 15.03
C ARG A 609 -4.00 -1.81 14.75
N GLN A 610 -4.60 -0.66 15.06
CA GLN A 610 -6.00 -0.39 14.72
C GLN A 610 -6.24 -0.37 13.19
N ARG A 611 -5.26 0.11 12.42
CA ARG A 611 -5.32 0.05 10.94
C ARG A 611 -5.14 -1.38 10.43
N ILE A 612 -4.27 -2.18 11.04
CA ILE A 612 -4.10 -3.61 10.72
C ILE A 612 -5.40 -4.37 10.99
N ALA A 613 -6.02 -4.19 12.14
CA ALA A 613 -7.28 -4.86 12.48
C ALA A 613 -8.39 -4.52 11.47
N ARG A 614 -8.52 -3.25 11.06
CA ARG A 614 -9.45 -2.84 10.00
C ARG A 614 -9.11 -3.43 8.64
N TRP A 615 -7.83 -3.49 8.30
CA TRP A 615 -7.36 -4.12 7.06
C TRP A 615 -7.70 -5.62 7.04
N GLU A 616 -7.50 -6.33 8.14
CA GLU A 616 -7.83 -7.75 8.26
C GLU A 616 -9.34 -8.03 8.23
N LYS A 617 -10.15 -7.16 8.87
CA LYS A 617 -11.62 -7.26 8.85
C LYS A 617 -12.20 -7.10 7.45
N GLU A 618 -11.61 -6.25 6.62
CA GLU A 618 -12.02 -6.04 5.23
C GLU A 618 -11.27 -6.95 4.25
N ASP A 619 -11.02 -8.20 4.64
CA ASP A 619 -10.34 -9.22 3.83
C ASP A 619 -9.05 -8.72 3.18
N ARG A 620 -8.24 -8.00 3.97
CA ARG A 620 -6.96 -7.41 3.54
C ARG A 620 -7.10 -6.47 2.34
N ALA A 621 -8.21 -5.71 2.27
CA ALA A 621 -8.48 -4.74 1.20
C ALA A 621 -7.36 -3.71 0.99
N ARG A 622 -6.94 -3.53 -0.27
CA ARG A 622 -5.85 -2.61 -0.65
C ARG A 622 -6.14 -1.13 -0.37
N SER A 623 -7.42 -0.77 -0.20
CA SER A 623 -7.88 0.58 0.14
C SER A 623 -7.40 1.03 1.52
N ARG A 624 -7.28 0.09 2.48
CA ARG A 624 -6.93 0.34 3.90
C ARG A 624 -5.42 0.39 4.20
N LEU A 625 -4.57 0.07 3.22
CA LEU A 625 -3.11 0.15 3.37
C LEU A 625 -2.64 1.60 3.53
N ILE A 626 -1.66 1.83 4.41
CA ILE A 626 -1.10 3.15 4.71
C ILE A 626 -0.33 3.75 3.51
N ARG A 627 -0.38 5.08 3.35
CA ARG A 627 0.18 5.82 2.19
C ARG A 627 0.76 7.16 2.63
N GLY A 628 1.49 7.83 1.72
CA GLY A 628 1.90 9.23 1.93
C GLY A 628 2.78 9.43 3.17
N SER A 629 2.36 10.34 4.06
CA SER A 629 3.00 10.63 5.35
C SER A 629 3.07 9.41 6.26
N ASP A 630 1.96 8.68 6.43
CA ASP A 630 1.89 7.54 7.35
C ASP A 630 2.88 6.44 6.97
N LEU A 631 3.10 6.24 5.65
CA LEU A 631 4.09 5.29 5.15
C LEU A 631 5.54 5.78 5.34
N ARG A 632 5.77 7.11 5.39
CA ARG A 632 7.10 7.67 5.73
C ARG A 632 7.38 7.52 7.22
N ASP A 633 6.39 7.79 8.06
CA ASP A 633 6.50 7.64 9.51
C ASP A 633 6.75 6.18 9.88
N ALA A 634 6.04 5.24 9.24
CA ALA A 634 6.28 3.81 9.39
C ALA A 634 7.71 3.39 9.00
N LYS A 635 8.30 3.99 7.97
CA LYS A 635 9.71 3.73 7.59
C LYS A 635 10.70 4.30 8.60
N SER A 636 10.42 5.49 9.14
CA SER A 636 11.25 6.15 10.15
C SER A 636 11.29 5.33 11.45
N TRP A 637 10.13 4.85 11.91
CA TRP A 637 10.07 3.98 13.09
C TRP A 637 10.67 2.60 12.84
N GLN A 638 10.47 2.02 11.65
CA GLN A 638 11.10 0.76 11.28
C GLN A 638 12.63 0.83 11.27
N SER A 639 13.25 1.96 10.89
CA SER A 639 14.71 2.11 10.91
C SER A 639 15.26 2.33 12.33
N ARG A 640 14.52 3.00 13.21
CA ARG A 640 14.96 3.30 14.58
C ARG A 640 14.67 2.17 15.58
N ARG A 641 13.52 1.51 15.47
CA ARG A 641 13.00 0.52 16.45
C ARG A 641 12.36 -0.70 15.78
N GLY A 642 12.87 -1.12 14.61
CA GLY A 642 12.29 -2.23 13.84
C GLY A 642 12.31 -3.61 14.53
N GLY A 643 13.16 -3.79 15.55
CA GLY A 643 13.18 -4.99 16.40
C GLY A 643 11.97 -5.11 17.33
N GLU A 644 11.26 -4.00 17.60
CA GLU A 644 10.10 -3.96 18.49
C GLU A 644 8.76 -4.09 17.75
N LEU A 645 8.82 -4.31 16.44
CA LEU A 645 7.65 -4.53 15.59
C LEU A 645 7.36 -6.02 15.46
N THR A 646 6.08 -6.40 15.61
CA THR A 646 5.66 -7.79 15.43
C THR A 646 5.81 -8.26 13.97
N SER A 647 5.74 -9.56 13.73
CA SER A 647 5.73 -10.12 12.36
C SER A 647 4.58 -9.54 11.53
N GLY A 648 3.37 -9.45 12.10
CA GLY A 648 2.19 -8.88 11.44
C GLY A 648 2.32 -7.37 11.16
N GLU A 649 2.89 -6.60 12.08
CA GLU A 649 3.17 -5.17 11.85
C GLU A 649 4.18 -4.96 10.71
N ARG A 650 5.25 -5.76 10.69
CA ARG A 650 6.24 -5.75 9.61
C ARG A 650 5.64 -6.19 8.28
N GLU A 651 4.77 -7.20 8.29
CA GLU A 651 4.03 -7.66 7.10
C GLU A 651 3.14 -6.52 6.58
N PHE A 652 2.34 -5.88 7.42
CA PHE A 652 1.45 -4.79 6.99
C PHE A 652 2.21 -3.61 6.39
N VAL A 653 3.34 -3.21 6.99
CA VAL A 653 4.21 -2.18 6.44
C VAL A 653 4.85 -2.66 5.13
N ALA A 654 5.28 -3.92 5.04
CA ALA A 654 5.85 -4.49 3.81
C ALA A 654 4.82 -4.58 2.68
N VAL A 655 3.59 -5.01 2.96
CA VAL A 655 2.46 -5.05 2.01
C VAL A 655 2.07 -3.64 1.60
N SER A 656 2.05 -2.68 2.52
CA SER A 656 1.82 -1.26 2.20
C SER A 656 2.93 -0.69 1.30
N ARG A 657 4.20 -1.04 1.56
CA ARG A 657 5.34 -0.69 0.69
C ARG A 657 5.25 -1.36 -0.68
N ALA A 658 4.90 -2.63 -0.73
CA ALA A 658 4.74 -3.39 -1.96
C ALA A 658 3.56 -2.86 -2.78
N SER A 659 2.47 -2.46 -2.15
CA SER A 659 1.32 -1.81 -2.79
C SER A 659 1.68 -0.41 -3.29
N ALA A 660 2.45 0.38 -2.54
CA ALA A 660 2.97 1.66 -3.01
C ALA A 660 3.95 1.51 -4.19
N ARG A 661 4.84 0.50 -4.15
CA ARG A 661 5.74 0.17 -5.27
C ARG A 661 4.97 -0.36 -6.47
N ARG A 662 4.01 -1.26 -6.26
CA ARG A 662 3.12 -1.77 -7.31
C ARG A 662 2.27 -0.66 -7.88
N ARG A 663 1.78 0.31 -7.10
CA ARG A 663 1.07 1.49 -7.65
C ARG A 663 1.99 2.41 -8.43
N ARG A 664 3.24 2.59 -8.02
CA ARG A 664 4.24 3.28 -8.85
C ARG A 664 4.55 2.50 -10.12
N VAL A 665 4.67 1.17 -10.03
CA VAL A 665 4.91 0.26 -11.16
C VAL A 665 3.68 0.06 -12.02
N THR A 666 2.44 0.15 -11.52
CA THR A 666 1.18 0.08 -12.27
C THR A 666 0.76 1.44 -12.75
N ALA A 667 1.12 2.55 -12.10
CA ALA A 667 1.05 3.87 -12.73
C ALA A 667 2.08 3.95 -13.87
N ALA A 668 3.30 3.42 -13.66
CA ALA A 668 4.29 3.28 -14.71
C ALA A 668 3.92 2.21 -15.75
N ALA A 669 3.20 1.14 -15.39
CA ALA A 669 2.76 0.08 -16.29
C ALA A 669 1.36 0.32 -16.87
N VAL A 670 0.56 1.26 -16.36
CA VAL A 670 -0.59 1.86 -17.06
C VAL A 670 -0.05 2.91 -18.02
N ALA A 671 0.98 3.68 -17.63
CA ALA A 671 1.75 4.47 -18.59
C ALA A 671 2.44 3.58 -19.64
N ALA A 672 2.90 2.36 -19.29
CA ALA A 672 3.46 1.41 -20.25
C ALA A 672 2.43 0.50 -20.94
N ALA A 673 1.22 0.27 -20.39
CA ALA A 673 0.12 -0.49 -21.00
C ALA A 673 -0.75 0.38 -21.90
N LEU A 674 -0.84 1.69 -21.64
CA LEU A 674 -1.21 2.69 -22.65
C LEU A 674 -0.22 2.68 -23.83
N VAL A 675 0.97 2.07 -23.66
CA VAL A 675 1.96 1.82 -24.71
C VAL A 675 1.95 0.36 -25.22
N LEU A 676 1.60 -0.67 -24.41
CA LEU A 676 1.74 -2.12 -24.74
C LEU A 676 0.42 -2.90 -25.01
N VAL A 677 -0.75 -2.42 -24.58
CA VAL A 677 -2.04 -3.08 -24.88
C VAL A 677 -2.42 -3.03 -26.37
N PRO A 678 -1.98 -2.03 -27.18
CA PRO A 678 -2.05 -2.16 -28.63
C PRO A 678 -1.18 -3.32 -29.17
N SER A 679 -0.13 -3.74 -28.45
CA SER A 679 0.90 -4.66 -28.95
C SER A 679 0.58 -6.15 -28.70
N GLY A 680 -0.18 -6.49 -27.65
CA GLY A 680 -0.50 -7.87 -27.27
C GLY A 680 -1.74 -8.48 -27.94
N GLY A 681 -2.75 -7.65 -28.25
CA GLY A 681 -3.92 -8.08 -29.05
C GLY A 681 -3.53 -8.56 -30.46
N ILE A 682 -2.36 -8.15 -30.94
CA ILE A 682 -1.78 -8.51 -32.23
C ILE A 682 -1.09 -9.89 -32.20
N TRP A 683 -0.72 -10.43 -31.03
CA TRP A 683 0.07 -11.68 -30.94
C TRP A 683 -0.78 -12.94 -30.69
N ALA A 684 -1.86 -12.85 -29.91
CA ALA A 684 -2.70 -14.01 -29.57
C ALA A 684 -3.73 -14.40 -30.66
N TRP A 685 -4.17 -13.45 -31.49
CA TRP A 685 -4.96 -13.74 -32.71
C TRP A 685 -4.10 -14.37 -33.82
N ARG A 686 -2.77 -14.16 -33.78
CA ARG A 686 -1.83 -14.69 -34.78
C ARG A 686 -1.59 -16.20 -34.66
N ASN A 687 -1.50 -16.79 -33.46
CA ASN A 687 -1.07 -18.20 -33.35
C ASN A 687 -2.20 -19.25 -33.41
N ALA A 688 -3.47 -18.89 -33.14
CA ALA A 688 -4.56 -19.87 -33.09
C ALA A 688 -5.26 -20.12 -34.45
N SER A 689 -4.98 -19.32 -35.49
CA SER A 689 -5.59 -19.44 -36.83
C SER A 689 -4.67 -20.08 -37.89
N GLU A 690 -3.38 -20.31 -37.59
CA GLU A 690 -2.32 -20.64 -38.58
C GLU A 690 -2.36 -22.04 -39.25
N ALA A 691 -3.26 -22.95 -38.84
CA ALA A 691 -3.33 -24.31 -39.40
C ALA A 691 -4.41 -24.54 -40.47
N ALA A 692 -5.60 -23.95 -40.35
CA ALA A 692 -6.65 -24.03 -41.37
C ALA A 692 -6.47 -22.97 -42.48
N THR A 693 -5.68 -21.95 -42.18
CA THR A 693 -5.42 -20.82 -43.06
C THR A 693 -4.52 -21.17 -44.23
N ARG A 694 -3.67 -22.22 -44.25
CA ARG A 694 -2.60 -22.33 -45.28
C ARG A 694 -3.04 -22.52 -46.75
N SER A 695 -4.17 -23.15 -47.02
CA SER A 695 -4.72 -23.25 -48.41
C SER A 695 -5.57 -22.04 -48.79
N GLU A 696 -6.24 -21.42 -47.81
CA GLU A 696 -6.69 -20.05 -47.96
C GLU A 696 -5.48 -19.15 -48.24
N ASN A 697 -4.35 -19.34 -47.58
CA ASN A 697 -3.24 -18.39 -47.51
C ASN A 697 -2.58 -18.10 -48.86
N THR A 698 -2.59 -18.99 -49.86
CA THR A 698 -2.02 -18.67 -51.18
C THR A 698 -3.00 -17.95 -52.09
N ALA A 699 -4.30 -18.28 -52.01
CA ALA A 699 -5.35 -17.53 -52.70
C ALA A 699 -5.58 -16.16 -52.01
N THR A 700 -5.53 -16.14 -50.68
CA THR A 700 -5.46 -14.95 -49.83
C THR A 700 -4.13 -14.22 -50.03
N ALA A 701 -3.00 -14.87 -50.35
CA ALA A 701 -1.75 -14.17 -50.68
C ALA A 701 -1.84 -13.45 -52.02
N ALA A 702 -2.50 -14.03 -53.02
CA ALA A 702 -2.78 -13.33 -54.27
C ALA A 702 -3.80 -12.21 -54.06
N ASP A 703 -4.92 -12.45 -53.38
CA ASP A 703 -5.89 -11.40 -53.02
C ASP A 703 -5.28 -10.34 -52.10
N ALA A 704 -4.30 -10.69 -51.26
CA ALA A 704 -3.54 -9.74 -50.43
C ALA A 704 -2.48 -9.01 -51.24
N LEU A 705 -1.94 -9.57 -52.33
CA LEU A 705 -1.09 -8.82 -53.24
C LEU A 705 -1.92 -7.87 -54.12
N VAL A 706 -3.13 -8.27 -54.50
CA VAL A 706 -4.11 -7.39 -55.15
C VAL A 706 -4.40 -6.24 -54.21
N GLN A 707 -4.66 -6.57 -52.95
CA GLN A 707 -4.89 -5.57 -51.94
C GLN A 707 -3.65 -4.75 -51.65
N GLN A 708 -2.45 -5.32 -51.56
CA GLN A 708 -1.19 -4.57 -51.43
C GLN A 708 -0.93 -3.67 -52.62
N ALA A 709 -1.45 -3.99 -53.80
CA ALA A 709 -1.42 -3.10 -54.93
C ALA A 709 -2.45 -1.97 -54.80
N HIS A 710 -3.70 -2.25 -54.41
CA HIS A 710 -4.67 -1.20 -54.07
C HIS A 710 -4.21 -0.34 -52.89
N ASP A 711 -3.47 -0.94 -51.97
CA ASP A 711 -2.95 -0.33 -50.76
C ASP A 711 -1.68 0.41 -51.05
N ALA A 712 -0.79 -0.05 -51.93
CA ALA A 712 0.30 0.76 -52.43
C ALA A 712 -0.25 1.92 -53.29
N ALA A 713 -1.39 1.73 -53.97
CA ALA A 713 -2.05 2.78 -54.75
C ALA A 713 -2.79 3.79 -53.85
N ALA A 714 -3.27 3.34 -52.69
CA ALA A 714 -3.89 4.14 -51.64
C ALA A 714 -2.86 4.66 -50.63
N GLU A 715 -1.68 4.04 -50.56
CA GLU A 715 -0.56 4.44 -49.74
C GLU A 715 -0.07 5.72 -50.38
N GLN A 716 -0.25 6.77 -49.62
CA GLN A 716 0.15 8.11 -50.00
C GLN A 716 1.63 8.35 -49.68
N THR A 717 2.43 7.31 -49.88
CA THR A 717 3.88 7.33 -49.78
C THR A 717 4.45 7.73 -51.13
N GLN A 718 5.51 8.53 -51.15
CA GLN A 718 6.22 8.83 -52.40
C GLN A 718 6.74 7.51 -53.01
N GLY A 719 6.45 7.30 -54.31
CA GLY A 719 6.75 6.04 -55.01
C GLY A 719 5.73 4.91 -54.81
N ALA A 720 4.68 5.09 -54.02
CA ALA A 720 3.67 4.08 -53.75
C ALA A 720 2.72 3.78 -54.94
N PRO A 721 2.27 4.75 -55.77
CA PRO A 721 1.51 4.44 -57.00
C PRO A 721 2.32 3.60 -57.98
N TYR A 722 3.64 3.80 -57.99
CA TYR A 722 4.58 3.01 -58.78
C TYR A 722 4.79 1.62 -58.17
N THR A 723 4.84 1.53 -56.85
CA THR A 723 4.90 0.26 -56.11
C THR A 723 3.62 -0.56 -56.27
N ALA A 724 2.46 0.11 -56.36
CA ALA A 724 1.15 -0.47 -56.62
C ALA A 724 1.05 -1.17 -57.96
N LEU A 725 1.49 -0.49 -59.01
CA LEU A 725 1.59 -1.01 -60.36
C LEU A 725 2.44 -2.30 -60.39
N LEU A 726 3.59 -2.30 -59.69
CA LEU A 726 4.49 -3.46 -59.62
C LEU A 726 3.92 -4.62 -58.77
N LEU A 727 3.16 -4.32 -57.71
CA LEU A 727 2.48 -5.32 -56.87
C LEU A 727 1.27 -5.93 -57.58
N ALA A 728 0.54 -5.16 -58.39
CA ALA A 728 -0.56 -5.62 -59.21
C ALA A 728 -0.10 -6.70 -60.20
N MET A 729 1.03 -6.46 -60.85
CA MET A 729 1.69 -7.42 -61.73
C MET A 729 2.18 -8.68 -60.98
N ARG A 730 2.46 -8.57 -59.66
CA ARG A 730 2.90 -9.70 -58.82
C ARG A 730 1.77 -10.54 -58.26
N ALA A 731 0.63 -9.93 -57.96
CA ALA A 731 -0.57 -10.60 -57.45
C ALA A 731 -1.06 -11.68 -58.42
N TYR A 732 -1.22 -11.29 -59.70
CA TYR A 732 -1.66 -12.17 -60.78
C TYR A 732 -0.71 -13.36 -61.01
N ARG A 733 0.61 -13.16 -60.82
CA ARG A 733 1.62 -14.24 -60.98
C ARG A 733 1.69 -15.19 -59.77
N THR A 734 1.09 -14.83 -58.62
CA THR A 734 1.09 -15.65 -57.40
C THR A 734 -0.04 -16.67 -57.36
N HIS A 735 -1.28 -16.24 -57.61
CA HIS A 735 -2.42 -17.14 -57.81
C HIS A 735 -3.49 -16.39 -58.61
N ALA A 736 -4.01 -17.01 -59.68
CA ALA A 736 -4.96 -16.33 -60.56
C ALA A 736 -6.38 -16.35 -59.95
N THR A 737 -6.73 -15.26 -59.26
CA THR A 737 -8.08 -15.03 -58.74
C THR A 737 -8.82 -13.99 -59.61
N PRO A 738 -10.16 -13.99 -59.65
CA PRO A 738 -10.94 -13.01 -60.44
C PRO A 738 -10.63 -11.55 -60.10
N LYS A 739 -10.20 -11.25 -58.86
CA LYS A 739 -9.80 -9.90 -58.43
C LYS A 739 -8.42 -9.51 -58.96
N SER A 740 -7.48 -10.46 -58.97
CA SER A 740 -6.12 -10.20 -59.47
C SER A 740 -6.05 -9.90 -60.95
N GLU A 741 -6.98 -10.45 -61.73
CA GLU A 741 -7.09 -10.18 -63.16
C GLU A 741 -7.78 -8.84 -63.45
N ALA A 742 -8.74 -8.42 -62.62
CA ALA A 742 -9.43 -7.14 -62.75
C ALA A 742 -8.53 -5.94 -62.44
N LEU A 743 -7.80 -6.00 -61.32
CA LEU A 743 -6.82 -4.98 -60.90
C LEU A 743 -5.74 -4.73 -61.98
N LEU A 744 -5.22 -5.79 -62.58
CA LEU A 744 -4.19 -5.67 -63.63
C LEU A 744 -4.68 -4.89 -64.85
N GLY A 745 -5.97 -4.99 -65.18
CA GLY A 745 -6.62 -4.20 -66.23
C GLY A 745 -6.82 -2.72 -65.87
N GLU A 746 -7.04 -2.41 -64.58
CA GLU A 746 -7.22 -1.04 -64.08
C GLU A 746 -5.91 -0.24 -64.11
N GLU A 747 -4.80 -0.87 -63.71
CA GLU A 747 -3.46 -0.28 -63.76
C GLU A 747 -3.02 0.03 -65.20
N TYR A 748 -3.33 -0.87 -66.15
CA TYR A 748 -3.10 -0.66 -67.58
C TYR A 748 -3.89 0.53 -68.14
N ALA A 749 -5.15 0.71 -67.71
CA ALA A 749 -5.98 1.84 -68.11
C ALA A 749 -5.51 3.19 -67.52
N THR A 750 -4.80 3.15 -66.39
CA THR A 750 -4.34 4.36 -65.67
C THR A 750 -2.98 4.85 -66.18
N TYR A 751 -2.04 3.94 -66.45
CA TYR A 751 -0.66 4.28 -66.80
C TYR A 751 -0.26 3.95 -68.25
N GLY A 752 -1.17 3.40 -69.06
CA GLY A 752 -0.85 2.95 -70.43
C GLY A 752 -0.44 4.05 -71.42
N SER A 753 -0.65 5.33 -71.09
CA SER A 753 -0.41 6.52 -71.93
C SER A 753 0.69 7.47 -71.43
N ALA A 754 1.30 7.23 -70.25
CA ALA A 754 2.35 8.10 -69.69
C ALA A 754 3.70 7.94 -70.42
N ASP A 755 4.46 9.04 -70.58
CA ASP A 755 5.78 9.05 -71.23
C ASP A 755 6.94 8.66 -70.28
N ALA A 756 6.84 9.01 -68.98
CA ALA A 756 7.82 8.61 -67.95
C ALA A 756 7.24 8.74 -66.53
N ILE A 757 7.58 7.79 -65.65
CA ILE A 757 7.26 7.83 -64.21
C ILE A 757 8.58 7.72 -63.45
N VAL A 758 8.92 8.76 -62.67
CA VAL A 758 10.17 8.83 -61.89
C VAL A 758 9.86 8.60 -60.42
N PRO A 759 10.48 7.61 -59.78
CA PRO A 759 10.27 7.30 -58.38
C PRO A 759 11.17 8.15 -57.46
N ASP A 760 10.72 8.32 -56.23
CA ASP A 760 11.52 8.85 -55.12
C ASP A 760 12.01 7.67 -54.28
N TYR A 761 13.32 7.40 -54.30
CA TYR A 761 13.94 6.25 -53.63
C TYR A 761 15.17 6.70 -52.86
N ASP A 762 14.99 7.36 -51.71
CA ASP A 762 15.88 7.14 -50.56
C ASP A 762 15.28 7.65 -49.25
N ALA A 763 15.38 6.83 -48.21
CA ALA A 763 14.84 7.12 -46.87
C ALA A 763 15.70 8.10 -46.05
N ASP A 764 16.93 8.40 -46.47
CA ASP A 764 17.86 9.25 -45.71
C ASP A 764 18.03 10.67 -46.29
N THR A 765 17.39 10.99 -47.42
CA THR A 765 17.30 12.37 -47.91
C THR A 765 15.93 12.64 -48.56
N PRO A 766 14.87 12.78 -47.76
CA PRO A 766 13.60 13.27 -48.27
C PRO A 766 13.77 14.66 -48.87
N LEU A 767 13.29 14.85 -50.10
CA LEU A 767 13.15 16.18 -50.70
C LEU A 767 11.98 16.92 -50.01
N HIS A 768 12.23 17.48 -48.83
CA HIS A 768 11.21 18.19 -48.04
C HIS A 768 10.91 19.59 -48.60
N LEU A 769 10.11 19.69 -49.65
CA LEU A 769 9.49 20.96 -50.04
C LEU A 769 8.18 21.21 -49.23
N THR A 770 8.30 21.60 -47.95
CA THR A 770 7.22 22.22 -47.10
C THR A 770 6.84 23.71 -47.32
N VAL A 771 6.13 24.16 -48.36
CA VAL A 771 5.77 25.62 -48.43
C VAL A 771 4.68 25.92 -47.39
N ALA A 772 4.98 26.74 -46.39
CA ALA A 772 4.01 27.31 -45.46
C ALA A 772 3.78 28.77 -45.86
N GLY A 773 2.50 29.14 -45.98
CA GLY A 773 2.07 30.54 -45.85
C GLY A 773 2.54 31.12 -44.50
N PRO A 774 2.37 32.43 -44.25
CA PRO A 774 3.23 33.20 -43.35
C PRO A 774 3.10 32.90 -41.83
N SER A 775 3.02 31.65 -41.35
CA SER A 775 3.07 31.32 -39.91
C SER A 775 4.50 31.27 -39.39
N ALA A 776 4.72 32.08 -38.38
CA ALA A 776 5.99 32.26 -37.72
C ALA A 776 6.25 31.24 -36.60
N GLY A 777 7.43 30.61 -36.63
CA GLY A 777 7.99 29.82 -35.53
C GLY A 777 8.83 28.63 -36.01
N GLY A 778 10.05 28.89 -36.47
CA GLY A 778 11.21 27.98 -36.53
C GLY A 778 10.99 26.51 -36.85
N SER A 779 11.08 26.16 -38.14
CA SER A 779 11.69 24.95 -38.72
C SER A 779 11.49 25.01 -40.25
N GLY A 780 12.57 24.82 -41.02
CA GLY A 780 12.73 25.03 -42.46
C GLY A 780 11.49 24.87 -43.37
N VAL A 781 11.06 25.99 -43.94
CA VAL A 781 10.01 26.09 -44.96
C VAL A 781 10.69 26.29 -46.33
N PRO A 782 10.55 25.42 -47.35
CA PRO A 782 10.91 25.77 -48.71
C PRO A 782 10.25 27.02 -49.22
N THR A 783 10.96 27.63 -50.13
CA THR A 783 10.49 28.79 -50.84
C THR A 783 10.91 28.65 -52.29
N ILE A 784 10.04 29.10 -53.19
CA ILE A 784 10.30 29.12 -54.61
C ILE A 784 10.37 30.60 -55.00
N SER A 785 11.39 30.94 -55.78
CA SER A 785 11.51 32.29 -56.34
C SER A 785 10.27 32.62 -57.18
N ALA A 786 9.85 33.88 -57.21
CA ALA A 786 8.63 34.27 -57.95
C ALA A 786 8.72 33.94 -59.46
N ASP A 787 9.92 33.73 -60.00
CA ASP A 787 10.17 33.29 -61.38
C ASP A 787 10.02 31.77 -61.61
N GLY A 788 9.78 30.97 -60.57
CA GLY A 788 9.56 29.52 -60.62
C GLY A 788 10.79 28.67 -60.93
N ARG A 789 11.99 29.27 -60.97
CA ARG A 789 13.21 28.59 -61.43
C ARG A 789 14.08 28.05 -60.31
N THR A 790 13.95 28.59 -59.11
CA THR A 790 14.76 28.21 -57.96
C THR A 790 13.86 27.74 -56.84
N ALA A 791 14.06 26.50 -56.40
CA ALA A 791 13.40 25.94 -55.24
C ALA A 791 14.43 25.71 -54.13
N LEU A 792 14.06 26.03 -52.90
CA LEU A 792 14.89 25.82 -51.70
C LEU A 792 14.17 24.90 -50.73
N ALA A 793 14.88 24.08 -49.99
CA ALA A 793 14.35 23.27 -48.89
C ALA A 793 15.44 22.99 -47.87
N VAL A 794 15.07 22.52 -46.68
CA VAL A 794 16.02 22.04 -45.68
C VAL A 794 15.92 20.52 -45.64
N ASN A 795 17.05 19.82 -45.72
CA ASN A 795 17.07 18.36 -45.64
C ASN A 795 16.88 17.88 -44.19
N ALA A 796 16.76 16.56 -44.00
CA ALA A 796 16.56 15.95 -42.68
C ALA A 796 17.71 16.22 -41.68
N GLU A 797 18.90 16.60 -42.16
CA GLU A 797 20.06 16.97 -41.34
C GLU A 797 20.06 18.46 -40.91
N GLY A 798 19.04 19.21 -41.33
CA GLY A 798 18.93 20.65 -41.06
C GLY A 798 19.75 21.53 -42.01
N LYS A 799 20.28 21.00 -43.11
CA LYS A 799 21.07 21.75 -44.10
C LYS A 799 20.20 22.30 -45.22
N LEU A 800 20.48 23.55 -45.62
CA LEU A 800 19.77 24.21 -46.71
C LEU A 800 20.23 23.69 -48.08
N MET A 801 19.27 23.24 -48.88
CA MET A 801 19.42 22.67 -50.22
C MET A 801 18.76 23.58 -51.27
N ALA A 802 19.40 23.73 -52.43
CA ALA A 802 18.89 24.55 -53.55
C ALA A 802 18.85 23.77 -54.87
N TRP A 803 17.74 23.88 -55.59
CA TRP A 803 17.53 23.25 -56.92
C TRP A 803 17.19 24.28 -57.99
N ARG A 804 17.76 24.07 -59.18
CA ARG A 804 17.42 24.82 -60.39
C ARG A 804 16.59 23.93 -61.33
N LEU A 805 15.34 24.34 -61.59
CA LEU A 805 14.37 23.56 -62.35
C LEU A 805 14.45 23.90 -63.85
N GLY A 806 14.79 22.93 -64.74
CA GLY A 806 14.85 23.18 -66.20
C GLY A 806 15.60 22.19 -67.14
N GLY A 807 15.91 20.94 -66.76
CA GLY A 807 16.56 19.95 -67.65
C GLY A 807 16.08 18.50 -67.41
N ARG A 808 16.45 17.53 -68.27
CA ARG A 808 16.06 16.09 -68.19
C ARG A 808 16.36 15.41 -66.85
N THR A 809 17.17 16.06 -66.00
CA THR A 809 17.41 15.74 -64.59
C THR A 809 17.62 17.04 -63.79
N PRO A 810 16.84 17.30 -62.71
CA PRO A 810 17.08 18.44 -61.82
C PRO A 810 18.44 18.31 -61.09
N VAL A 811 19.16 19.43 -60.90
CA VAL A 811 20.47 19.46 -60.21
C VAL A 811 20.35 20.22 -58.90
N GLY A 812 20.62 19.54 -57.77
CA GLY A 812 20.61 20.11 -56.42
C GLY A 812 22.02 20.37 -55.88
N SER A 813 22.20 21.41 -55.06
CA SER A 813 23.46 21.71 -54.37
C SER A 813 23.27 21.97 -52.87
N ASP A 814 24.12 21.37 -52.03
CA ASP A 814 24.21 21.64 -50.58
C ASP A 814 24.94 22.97 -50.35
N THR A 815 24.31 23.86 -49.58
CA THR A 815 24.91 25.15 -49.22
C THR A 815 25.83 25.06 -47.99
N GLY A 816 25.80 23.93 -47.26
CA GLY A 816 26.63 23.67 -46.08
C GLY A 816 26.21 24.43 -44.82
N GLN A 817 25.06 25.11 -44.82
CA GLN A 817 24.57 25.95 -43.72
C GLN A 817 23.42 25.27 -42.96
N HIS A 818 23.47 25.24 -41.62
CA HIS A 818 22.44 24.70 -40.72
C HIS A 818 21.62 25.83 -40.07
N GLN A 819 20.38 26.13 -40.52
CA GLN A 819 19.61 27.30 -40.05
C GLN A 819 18.06 27.13 -40.09
N GLU A 820 17.32 27.82 -39.20
CA GLU A 820 15.87 27.61 -38.94
C GLU A 820 14.89 28.55 -39.70
N ILE A 821 15.29 29.76 -40.10
CA ILE A 821 14.41 30.75 -40.77
C ILE A 821 15.08 31.27 -42.03
N THR A 822 14.36 31.23 -43.18
CA THR A 822 14.89 31.62 -44.50
C THR A 822 13.90 32.48 -45.31
N ALA A 823 14.41 33.45 -46.07
CA ALA A 823 13.64 34.24 -47.04
C ALA A 823 14.42 34.43 -48.35
N VAL A 824 13.70 34.55 -49.48
CA VAL A 824 14.28 34.70 -50.83
C VAL A 824 13.61 35.83 -51.61
N PRO A 825 14.40 36.70 -52.27
CA PRO A 825 13.86 37.73 -53.13
C PRO A 825 13.30 37.12 -54.43
N PRO A 826 12.41 37.84 -55.13
CA PRO A 826 11.73 37.34 -56.33
C PRO A 826 12.63 36.73 -57.42
N ASP A 827 13.88 37.20 -57.52
CA ASP A 827 14.86 36.77 -58.53
C ASP A 827 15.74 35.57 -58.14
N GLY A 828 15.59 35.05 -56.92
CA GLY A 828 16.34 33.88 -56.43
C GLY A 828 17.86 34.10 -56.25
N SER A 829 18.34 35.34 -56.33
CA SER A 829 19.78 35.65 -56.34
C SER A 829 20.43 35.62 -54.95
N LEU A 830 19.66 35.90 -53.90
CA LEU A 830 20.12 35.98 -52.51
C LEU A 830 19.23 35.13 -51.61
N ILE A 831 19.76 34.71 -50.46
CA ILE A 831 19.01 34.00 -49.42
C ILE A 831 19.32 34.65 -48.09
N ALA A 832 18.29 35.15 -47.39
CA ALA A 832 18.43 35.64 -46.03
C ALA A 832 18.18 34.51 -45.03
N MET A 833 19.02 34.40 -44.00
CA MET A 833 19.00 33.31 -43.03
C MET A 833 19.44 33.74 -41.62
N THR A 834 18.99 33.03 -40.57
CA THR A 834 19.40 33.24 -39.16
C THR A 834 19.80 31.93 -38.47
N HIS A 835 20.92 31.93 -37.72
CA HIS A 835 21.40 30.75 -37.00
C HIS A 835 20.61 30.45 -35.71
N ASP A 836 20.52 29.16 -35.40
CA ASP A 836 19.96 28.63 -34.15
C ASP A 836 20.73 29.15 -32.93
N VAL A 837 20.00 29.72 -31.97
CA VAL A 837 20.47 29.96 -30.60
C VAL A 837 19.56 29.19 -29.66
N GLY A 838 19.56 27.88 -29.78
CA GLY A 838 18.98 26.98 -28.81
C GLY A 838 19.60 27.23 -27.44
N HIS A 839 18.86 27.93 -26.57
CA HIS A 839 18.93 27.93 -25.11
C HIS A 839 20.30 28.10 -24.40
N SER A 840 21.39 28.42 -25.10
CA SER A 840 22.76 28.34 -24.58
C SER A 840 23.59 29.62 -24.71
N ALA A 841 23.02 30.71 -25.22
CA ALA A 841 23.59 32.04 -25.00
C ALA A 841 23.13 32.53 -23.61
N GLY A 842 24.06 32.57 -22.64
CA GLY A 842 23.77 33.11 -21.32
C GLY A 842 23.28 34.56 -21.40
N LEU A 843 22.52 34.99 -20.38
CA LEU A 843 22.00 36.36 -20.15
C LEU A 843 23.07 37.49 -20.17
N ALA A 844 24.32 37.17 -20.49
CA ALA A 844 25.45 38.09 -20.55
C ALA A 844 25.65 38.74 -21.93
N ASP A 845 25.14 38.14 -23.02
CA ASP A 845 25.32 38.71 -24.36
C ASP A 845 24.16 39.68 -24.69
N LYS A 846 24.45 40.98 -24.80
CA LYS A 846 23.42 42.03 -24.94
C LYS A 846 23.02 42.32 -26.39
N GLY A 847 23.73 41.76 -27.37
CA GLY A 847 23.43 41.89 -28.80
C GLY A 847 22.67 40.67 -29.33
N GLY A 848 21.57 40.87 -30.06
CA GLY A 848 20.89 39.77 -30.75
C GLY A 848 21.73 39.15 -31.86
N SER A 849 21.38 37.94 -32.29
CA SER A 849 22.08 37.23 -33.39
C SER A 849 22.06 38.04 -34.69
N PRO A 850 23.09 38.01 -35.54
CA PRO A 850 23.06 38.70 -36.83
C PRO A 850 22.25 37.92 -37.88
N VAL A 851 21.51 38.64 -38.75
CA VAL A 851 20.94 38.06 -39.98
C VAL A 851 22.04 37.92 -41.03
N LEU A 852 22.07 36.79 -41.73
CA LEU A 852 23.05 36.47 -42.77
C LEU A 852 22.41 36.50 -44.15
N LEU A 853 23.15 36.96 -45.15
CA LEU A 853 22.79 36.92 -46.56
C LEU A 853 23.77 36.01 -47.31
N TYR A 854 23.25 34.99 -47.97
CA TYR A 854 23.99 34.07 -48.82
C TYR A 854 23.69 34.38 -50.30
N ASP A 855 24.74 34.53 -51.08
CA ASP A 855 24.64 34.73 -52.53
C ASP A 855 24.68 33.38 -53.24
N THR A 856 23.63 33.07 -54.00
CA THR A 856 23.46 31.75 -54.66
C THR A 856 24.40 31.55 -55.84
N ARG A 857 25.07 32.61 -56.31
CA ARG A 857 26.01 32.55 -57.44
C ARG A 857 27.45 32.56 -56.98
N SER A 858 27.79 33.42 -56.02
CA SER A 858 29.16 33.54 -55.50
C SER A 858 29.44 32.66 -54.29
N HIS A 859 28.41 32.07 -53.70
CA HIS A 859 28.48 31.27 -52.46
C HIS A 859 29.02 32.07 -51.24
N ALA A 860 29.09 33.39 -51.34
CA ALA A 860 29.59 34.25 -50.28
C ALA A 860 28.51 34.53 -49.23
N VAL A 861 28.91 34.58 -47.95
CA VAL A 861 28.03 34.93 -46.82
C VAL A 861 28.39 36.31 -46.29
N ARG A 862 27.38 37.18 -46.15
CA ARG A 862 27.53 38.53 -45.59
C ARG A 862 26.61 38.72 -44.40
N LYS A 863 27.12 39.33 -43.32
CA LYS A 863 26.34 39.61 -42.11
C LYS A 863 25.70 40.99 -42.17
N LEU A 864 24.42 41.08 -41.81
CA LEU A 864 23.70 42.35 -41.63
C LEU A 864 23.98 42.94 -40.24
N GLN A 865 23.90 44.27 -40.14
CA GLN A 865 24.12 45.00 -38.88
C GLN A 865 23.09 44.54 -37.83
N PRO A 866 23.52 43.97 -36.70
CA PRO A 866 22.61 43.60 -35.62
C PRO A 866 22.08 44.85 -34.88
N PRO A 867 20.89 44.79 -34.28
CA PRO A 867 20.35 45.90 -33.50
C PRO A 867 21.22 46.17 -32.26
N ALA A 868 21.47 47.45 -31.97
CA ALA A 868 22.40 47.88 -30.92
C ALA A 868 21.93 47.58 -29.48
N GLN A 869 20.63 47.35 -29.27
CA GLN A 869 20.04 46.95 -27.99
C GLN A 869 19.12 45.75 -28.23
N GLY A 870 19.18 44.78 -27.33
CA GLY A 870 18.25 43.64 -27.28
C GLY A 870 16.78 44.06 -27.12
N ASP A 871 15.87 43.09 -27.24
CA ASP A 871 14.44 43.34 -27.11
C ASP A 871 14.06 43.49 -25.62
N LEU A 872 13.16 44.42 -25.31
CA LEU A 872 12.65 44.59 -23.95
C LEU A 872 11.69 43.45 -23.61
N LEU A 873 11.91 42.81 -22.45
CA LEU A 873 11.04 41.76 -21.96
C LEU A 873 9.77 42.39 -21.37
N ALA A 874 8.72 42.53 -22.19
CA ALA A 874 7.41 43.02 -21.76
C ALA A 874 6.52 41.83 -21.38
N LEU A 875 6.42 41.50 -20.09
CA LEU A 875 5.52 40.44 -19.62
C LEU A 875 4.05 40.91 -19.75
N PRO A 876 3.21 40.26 -20.56
CA PRO A 876 1.80 40.63 -20.69
C PRO A 876 1.06 40.43 -19.36
N ASP A 877 0.05 41.27 -19.11
CA ASP A 877 -0.71 41.29 -17.84
C ASP A 877 -1.31 39.95 -17.44
N TRP A 878 -1.78 39.16 -18.41
CA TRP A 878 -2.34 37.83 -18.14
C TRP A 878 -1.27 36.84 -17.68
N LEU A 879 -0.06 36.89 -18.26
CA LEU A 879 1.06 36.07 -17.84
C LEU A 879 1.51 36.50 -16.44
N ARG A 880 1.55 37.81 -16.18
CA ARG A 880 1.81 38.36 -14.84
C ARG A 880 0.81 37.88 -13.77
N LYS A 881 -0.46 37.66 -14.15
CA LYS A 881 -1.55 37.16 -13.28
C LYS A 881 -1.62 35.64 -13.16
N SER A 882 -1.04 34.90 -14.12
CA SER A 882 -1.07 33.43 -14.17
C SER A 882 0.23 32.79 -13.72
N LEU A 883 1.25 33.59 -13.38
CA LEU A 883 2.44 33.11 -12.70
C LEU A 883 2.05 32.59 -11.29
N PRO A 884 2.48 31.38 -10.92
CA PRO A 884 2.34 30.85 -9.58
C PRO A 884 2.91 31.79 -8.51
N SER A 885 2.26 31.89 -7.35
CA SER A 885 2.60 32.83 -6.25
C SER A 885 3.98 32.62 -5.63
N ASN A 886 4.69 31.56 -6.00
CA ASN A 886 6.05 31.19 -5.59
C ASN A 886 7.16 31.72 -6.52
N ILE A 887 6.82 32.51 -7.56
CA ILE A 887 7.82 33.25 -8.35
C ILE A 887 8.02 34.63 -7.70
N PRO A 888 9.23 34.98 -7.21
CA PRO A 888 9.45 36.22 -6.48
C PRO A 888 9.12 37.46 -7.33
N PRO A 889 8.41 38.47 -6.79
CA PRO A 889 8.24 39.74 -7.48
C PRO A 889 9.62 40.41 -7.63
N GLY A 890 10.15 40.42 -8.85
CA GLY A 890 11.50 40.93 -9.15
C GLY A 890 12.38 40.01 -10.00
N MET A 891 11.92 38.80 -10.35
CA MET A 891 12.70 37.89 -11.21
C MET A 891 13.01 38.48 -12.60
N PHE A 892 12.20 39.42 -13.08
CA PHE A 892 12.46 40.24 -14.27
C PHE A 892 12.17 41.71 -13.95
N PRO A 893 13.18 42.53 -13.62
CA PRO A 893 12.99 43.97 -13.40
C PRO A 893 12.36 44.65 -14.63
N PRO A 894 11.50 45.67 -14.45
CA PRO A 894 11.05 46.51 -15.56
C PRO A 894 12.26 47.08 -16.32
N GLY A 895 12.30 46.92 -17.64
CA GLY A 895 13.45 47.32 -18.46
C GLY A 895 14.49 46.22 -18.72
N THR A 896 14.22 44.97 -18.32
CA THR A 896 15.10 43.82 -18.64
C THR A 896 15.14 43.60 -20.15
N THR A 897 16.32 43.71 -20.76
CA THR A 897 16.54 43.44 -22.18
C THR A 897 17.04 42.02 -22.39
N VAL A 898 16.40 41.28 -23.29
CA VAL A 898 16.86 39.96 -23.76
C VAL A 898 17.47 40.06 -25.16
N PRO A 899 18.36 39.14 -25.56
CA PRO A 899 18.85 39.09 -26.93
C PRO A 899 17.70 39.08 -27.94
N THR A 900 17.78 39.91 -28.98
CA THR A 900 16.75 39.97 -30.03
C THR A 900 16.67 38.64 -30.75
N GLN A 901 15.50 38.02 -30.71
CA GLN A 901 15.19 36.80 -31.45
C GLN A 901 14.31 37.14 -32.65
N TYR A 902 14.68 36.64 -33.83
CA TYR A 902 13.90 36.85 -35.04
C TYR A 902 12.86 35.75 -35.19
N ARG A 903 11.65 36.17 -35.55
CA ARG A 903 10.49 35.29 -35.67
C ARG A 903 10.12 35.02 -37.13
N SER A 904 10.35 35.98 -38.03
CA SER A 904 10.14 35.85 -39.47
C SER A 904 10.88 36.95 -40.26
N LEU A 905 11.19 36.68 -41.53
CA LEU A 905 11.89 37.54 -42.48
C LEU A 905 11.10 37.69 -43.78
N ALA A 906 11.11 38.87 -44.40
CA ALA A 906 10.50 39.10 -45.72
C ALA A 906 11.31 40.12 -46.54
N PHE A 907 11.51 39.84 -47.84
CA PHE A 907 12.06 40.81 -48.79
C PHE A 907 10.95 41.71 -49.35
N ASP A 908 11.31 42.95 -49.68
CA ASP A 908 10.41 43.80 -50.47
C ASP A 908 10.34 43.32 -51.93
N PRO A 909 9.30 43.70 -52.70
CA PRO A 909 9.14 43.23 -54.08
C PRO A 909 10.33 43.57 -55.01
N SER A 910 11.13 44.58 -54.65
CA SER A 910 12.33 44.95 -55.40
C SER A 910 13.59 44.17 -54.99
N GLY A 911 13.55 43.41 -53.90
CA GLY A 911 14.68 42.68 -53.33
C GLY A 911 15.75 43.56 -52.67
N ARG A 912 15.51 44.87 -52.55
CA ARG A 912 16.49 45.84 -52.03
C ARG A 912 16.37 46.07 -50.52
N ARG A 913 15.23 45.74 -49.93
CA ARG A 913 14.99 45.86 -48.49
C ARG A 913 14.60 44.52 -47.90
N LEU A 914 15.05 44.27 -46.69
CA LEU A 914 14.67 43.11 -45.90
C LEU A 914 14.04 43.60 -44.59
N ALA A 915 12.91 43.03 -44.21
CA ALA A 915 12.27 43.29 -42.92
C ALA A 915 12.26 42.03 -42.05
N ALA A 916 12.40 42.21 -40.74
CA ALA A 916 12.28 41.16 -39.74
C ALA A 916 11.33 41.59 -38.62
N LEU A 917 10.53 40.63 -38.14
CA LEU A 917 9.74 40.76 -36.92
C LEU A 917 10.48 40.09 -35.76
N THR A 918 10.58 40.76 -34.61
CA THR A 918 11.32 40.28 -33.44
C THR A 918 10.42 39.88 -32.27
N GLY A 919 10.91 38.97 -31.40
CA GLY A 919 10.38 38.66 -30.06
C GLY A 919 9.10 37.81 -29.98
N SER A 920 8.91 37.13 -28.83
CA SER A 920 7.71 36.33 -28.49
C SER A 920 6.75 37.05 -27.52
N LEU A 921 7.21 38.09 -26.81
CA LEU A 921 6.44 38.86 -25.82
C LEU A 921 6.81 40.37 -25.91
N GLY A 922 6.37 41.04 -26.98
CA GLY A 922 6.48 42.50 -27.17
C GLY A 922 7.33 42.97 -28.37
N GLY A 923 7.00 42.51 -29.58
CA GLY A 923 7.86 42.61 -30.77
C GLY A 923 8.07 44.00 -31.38
N ARG A 924 9.10 44.12 -32.24
CA ARG A 924 9.36 45.28 -33.12
C ARG A 924 9.65 44.84 -34.55
N LEU A 925 9.53 45.75 -35.52
CA LEU A 925 9.92 45.52 -36.91
C LEU A 925 11.24 46.22 -37.21
N ILE A 926 12.21 45.49 -37.74
CA ILE A 926 13.50 46.03 -38.16
C ILE A 926 13.60 45.91 -39.68
N VAL A 927 13.98 46.99 -40.36
CA VAL A 927 14.16 47.05 -41.81
C VAL A 927 15.61 47.38 -42.14
N TRP A 928 16.24 46.56 -42.96
CA TRP A 928 17.60 46.75 -43.47
C TRP A 928 17.58 47.14 -44.94
N ASP A 929 18.54 47.96 -45.32
CA ASP A 929 18.95 48.10 -46.71
C ASP A 929 19.89 46.93 -47.06
N VAL A 930 19.48 46.11 -48.03
CA VAL A 930 20.18 44.88 -48.38
C VAL A 930 21.57 45.19 -48.94
N ALA A 931 21.73 46.27 -49.72
CA ALA A 931 23.00 46.59 -50.36
C ALA A 931 24.08 47.02 -49.35
N SER A 932 23.75 47.96 -48.46
CA SER A 932 24.68 48.50 -47.44
C SER A 932 24.79 47.62 -46.19
N GLY A 933 23.80 46.77 -45.95
CA GLY A 933 23.72 45.90 -44.78
C GLY A 933 23.40 46.61 -43.47
N ARG A 934 23.06 47.91 -43.52
CA ARG A 934 22.75 48.73 -42.35
C ARG A 934 21.26 48.75 -42.05
N ILE A 935 20.93 48.95 -40.77
CA ILE A 935 19.54 49.13 -40.34
C ILE A 935 19.05 50.47 -40.89
N GLN A 936 18.04 50.43 -41.76
CA GLN A 936 17.41 51.60 -42.34
C GLN A 936 16.35 52.18 -41.39
N LYS A 937 15.57 51.31 -40.72
CA LYS A 937 14.50 51.75 -39.81
C LYS A 937 14.20 50.69 -38.75
N VAL A 938 13.83 51.14 -37.54
CA VAL A 938 13.30 50.31 -36.46
C VAL A 938 11.94 50.88 -36.08
N ILE A 939 10.89 50.08 -36.22
CA ILE A 939 9.50 50.47 -35.95
C ILE A 939 9.07 49.80 -34.65
N GLN A 940 8.73 50.62 -33.66
CA GLN A 940 8.31 50.20 -32.31
C GLN A 940 6.80 50.38 -32.12
N GLY A 941 6.24 49.82 -31.04
CA GLY A 941 4.82 49.97 -30.68
C GLY A 941 3.94 48.76 -30.98
N LEU A 942 4.52 47.59 -31.29
CA LEU A 942 3.79 46.33 -31.44
C LEU A 942 3.73 45.54 -30.10
N GLU A 943 4.04 46.20 -28.98
CA GLU A 943 4.28 45.59 -27.66
C GLU A 943 3.04 44.92 -27.02
N ASN A 944 1.84 45.36 -27.40
CA ASN A 944 0.56 44.88 -26.84
C ASN A 944 -0.28 44.04 -27.81
N ALA A 945 0.17 43.86 -29.06
CA ALA A 945 -0.56 43.11 -30.07
C ALA A 945 0.19 41.82 -30.41
N ALA A 946 -0.48 40.67 -30.33
CA ALA A 946 0.08 39.42 -30.82
C ALA A 946 0.06 39.43 -32.35
N VAL A 947 1.05 40.09 -32.96
CA VAL A 947 1.23 40.13 -34.40
C VAL A 947 1.61 38.73 -34.86
N SER A 948 0.71 38.15 -35.65
CA SER A 948 0.82 36.76 -36.11
C SER A 948 1.42 36.70 -37.51
N TYR A 949 1.22 37.75 -38.34
CA TYR A 949 1.64 37.80 -39.74
C TYR A 949 2.11 39.21 -40.13
N PHE A 950 3.11 39.30 -41.03
CA PHE A 950 3.48 40.56 -41.68
C PHE A 950 3.96 40.36 -43.13
N SER A 951 3.82 41.38 -43.97
CA SER A 951 4.36 41.42 -45.34
C SER A 951 4.59 42.86 -45.83
N PHE A 952 5.38 43.04 -46.89
CA PHE A 952 5.44 44.31 -47.63
C PHE A 952 4.18 44.47 -48.50
N SER A 953 3.72 45.72 -48.69
CA SER A 953 2.73 46.02 -49.72
C SER A 953 3.31 45.79 -51.12
N ALA A 954 2.45 45.51 -52.10
CA ALA A 954 2.85 45.23 -53.48
C ALA A 954 3.71 46.34 -54.13
N ASP A 955 3.48 47.59 -53.73
CA ASP A 955 4.24 48.77 -54.17
C ASP A 955 5.52 49.01 -53.33
N GLY A 956 5.76 48.22 -52.29
CA GLY A 956 6.88 48.34 -51.35
C GLY A 956 6.84 49.60 -50.47
N SER A 957 5.74 50.35 -50.46
CA SER A 957 5.66 51.63 -49.76
C SER A 957 5.40 51.48 -48.25
N SER A 958 4.80 50.36 -47.83
CA SER A 958 4.36 50.14 -46.45
C SER A 958 4.58 48.69 -46.01
N LEU A 959 4.62 48.45 -44.69
CA LEU A 959 4.52 47.11 -44.10
C LEU A 959 3.11 46.88 -43.58
N ILE A 960 2.54 45.71 -43.87
CA ILE A 960 1.21 45.32 -43.42
C ILE A 960 1.38 44.28 -42.31
N THR A 961 0.76 44.54 -41.17
CA THR A 961 0.78 43.65 -39.99
C THR A 961 -0.64 43.20 -39.64
N ILE A 962 -0.77 41.93 -39.28
CA ILE A 962 -2.04 41.33 -38.86
C ILE A 962 -1.83 40.73 -37.47
N GLY A 963 -2.63 41.20 -36.50
CA GLY A 963 -2.52 40.77 -35.11
C GLY A 963 -3.88 40.68 -34.42
N SER A 964 -3.88 40.15 -33.19
CA SER A 964 -5.06 40.09 -32.35
C SER A 964 -4.79 40.69 -30.96
N ASN A 965 -5.87 41.05 -30.27
CA ASN A 965 -5.82 41.63 -28.93
C ASN A 965 -5.53 40.59 -27.82
N SER A 966 -5.44 39.30 -28.17
CA SER A 966 -5.23 38.17 -27.25
C SER A 966 -3.87 37.52 -27.53
N ALA A 967 -3.05 37.34 -26.49
CA ALA A 967 -1.63 37.04 -26.64
C ALA A 967 -1.29 35.60 -27.07
N ALA A 968 -2.27 34.69 -27.12
CA ALA A 968 -2.01 33.29 -27.41
C ALA A 968 -2.91 32.79 -28.54
N THR A 969 -2.45 32.93 -29.77
CA THR A 969 -3.12 32.43 -30.99
C THR A 969 -4.47 33.12 -31.24
N LEU A 970 -5.01 32.99 -32.45
CA LEU A 970 -6.36 33.47 -32.78
C LEU A 970 -7.37 32.67 -31.93
N THR A 971 -7.68 33.14 -30.71
CA THR A 971 -8.65 32.49 -29.85
C THR A 971 -10.06 32.88 -30.27
N PRO A 972 -11.08 32.02 -30.06
CA PRO A 972 -12.47 32.43 -30.13
C PRO A 972 -12.67 33.69 -29.27
N HIS A 973 -13.37 34.71 -29.78
CA HIS A 973 -13.66 35.98 -29.08
C HIS A 973 -12.57 37.06 -29.10
N ALA A 974 -11.51 36.94 -29.91
CA ALA A 974 -10.51 37.99 -30.09
C ALA A 974 -10.84 38.91 -31.28
N ASP A 975 -10.64 40.22 -31.11
CA ASP A 975 -10.67 41.16 -32.24
C ASP A 975 -9.36 41.08 -33.02
N ILE A 976 -9.46 41.10 -34.34
CA ILE A 976 -8.32 41.08 -35.26
C ILE A 976 -8.15 42.45 -35.87
N THR A 977 -6.92 42.95 -35.82
CA THR A 977 -6.53 44.23 -36.38
C THR A 977 -5.56 44.02 -37.54
N VAL A 978 -5.88 44.66 -38.66
CA VAL A 978 -4.98 44.77 -39.82
C VAL A 978 -4.52 46.21 -39.88
N GLU A 979 -3.21 46.41 -39.77
CA GLU A 979 -2.60 47.74 -39.70
C GLU A 979 -1.51 47.86 -40.77
N SER A 980 -1.44 49.03 -41.41
CA SER A 980 -0.40 49.38 -42.37
C SER A 980 0.54 50.40 -41.75
N TRP A 981 1.84 50.19 -41.94
CA TRP A 981 2.94 50.99 -41.43
C TRP A 981 3.68 51.63 -42.60
N PRO A 982 3.37 52.89 -42.93
CA PRO A 982 4.02 53.60 -44.03
C PRO A 982 5.54 53.71 -43.81
N LEU A 983 6.36 53.34 -44.79
CA LEU A 983 7.82 53.36 -44.62
C LEU A 983 8.47 54.70 -44.98
N ASP A 984 7.69 55.65 -45.50
CA ASP A 984 8.11 57.00 -45.89
C ASP A 984 8.39 57.92 -44.69
N GLN A 985 7.72 57.71 -43.56
CA GLN A 985 7.85 58.55 -42.35
C GLN A 985 8.88 58.01 -41.35
N PRO A 986 9.78 58.83 -40.78
CA PRO A 986 10.86 58.36 -39.90
C PRO A 986 10.38 57.59 -38.65
N SER A 987 9.25 57.99 -38.06
CA SER A 987 8.59 57.28 -36.96
C SER A 987 7.17 56.91 -37.38
N PRO A 988 7.00 55.81 -38.13
CA PRO A 988 5.74 55.51 -38.76
C PRO A 988 4.71 55.03 -37.73
N ARG A 989 3.54 55.65 -37.76
CA ARG A 989 2.40 55.25 -36.92
C ARG A 989 1.52 54.27 -37.69
N PRO A 990 0.94 53.26 -37.00
CA PRO A 990 0.06 52.31 -37.67
C PRO A 990 -1.20 53.03 -38.15
N ARG A 991 -1.50 52.89 -39.43
CA ARG A 991 -2.82 53.18 -39.97
C ARG A 991 -3.63 51.91 -39.94
N ARG A 992 -4.63 51.88 -39.07
CA ARG A 992 -5.59 50.78 -38.99
C ARG A 992 -6.42 50.72 -40.27
N LEU A 993 -6.33 49.60 -40.97
CA LEU A 993 -7.03 49.34 -42.22
C LEU A 993 -8.36 48.63 -41.98
N LEU A 994 -8.37 47.67 -41.04
CA LEU A 994 -9.55 46.86 -40.74
C LEU A 994 -9.56 46.44 -39.25
N THR A 995 -10.74 46.32 -38.66
CA THR A 995 -10.94 45.65 -37.36
C THR A 995 -12.15 44.76 -37.43
N LEU A 996 -11.98 43.50 -37.04
CA LEU A 996 -13.02 42.48 -37.10
C LEU A 996 -13.18 41.82 -35.73
N SER A 997 -14.41 41.81 -35.21
CA SER A 997 -14.73 41.17 -33.93
C SER A 997 -15.30 39.78 -34.16
N THR A 998 -14.63 38.75 -33.66
CA THR A 998 -15.01 37.36 -33.91
C THR A 998 -15.79 36.79 -32.72
N LYS A 999 -17.13 36.79 -32.78
CA LYS A 999 -17.95 36.43 -31.62
C LYS A 999 -18.01 34.93 -31.28
N LYS A 1000 -17.61 34.01 -32.17
CA LYS A 1000 -17.55 32.55 -31.90
C LYS A 1000 -16.60 31.87 -32.90
N GLY A 1001 -15.38 31.52 -32.48
CA GLY A 1001 -14.40 30.74 -33.28
C GLY A 1001 -13.20 31.54 -33.82
N ALA A 1002 -12.09 30.86 -34.10
CA ALA A 1002 -10.87 31.43 -34.67
C ALA A 1002 -10.99 31.54 -36.21
N PRO A 1003 -10.70 32.70 -36.84
CA PRO A 1003 -10.77 32.83 -38.29
C PRO A 1003 -9.48 32.41 -39.00
N ALA A 1004 -9.59 32.00 -40.26
CA ALA A 1004 -8.46 31.70 -41.14
C ALA A 1004 -8.11 32.90 -42.05
N ILE A 1005 -6.82 33.11 -42.33
CA ILE A 1005 -6.32 34.30 -43.04
C ILE A 1005 -5.31 33.88 -44.12
N GLY A 1006 -5.40 34.47 -45.32
CA GLY A 1006 -4.49 34.24 -46.44
C GLY A 1006 -4.10 35.53 -47.16
N LEU A 1007 -2.80 35.72 -47.46
CA LEU A 1007 -2.26 36.86 -48.20
C LEU A 1007 -1.75 36.41 -49.58
N SER A 1008 -1.94 37.24 -50.61
CA SER A 1008 -1.36 36.96 -51.92
C SER A 1008 0.16 37.12 -51.91
N PRO A 1009 0.92 36.34 -52.73
CA PRO A 1009 2.38 36.42 -52.78
C PRO A 1009 2.92 37.80 -53.17
N ASP A 1010 2.15 38.57 -53.93
CA ASP A 1010 2.46 39.95 -54.32
C ASP A 1010 2.04 40.99 -53.27
N GLY A 1011 1.40 40.60 -52.16
CA GLY A 1011 0.96 41.52 -51.10
C GLY A 1011 -0.20 42.46 -51.50
N SER A 1012 -0.87 42.20 -52.62
CA SER A 1012 -1.95 43.04 -53.16
C SER A 1012 -3.34 42.71 -52.61
N ALA A 1013 -3.55 41.52 -52.03
CA ALA A 1013 -4.86 41.07 -51.56
C ALA A 1013 -4.79 40.22 -50.29
N LEU A 1014 -5.86 40.27 -49.50
CA LEU A 1014 -6.05 39.58 -48.22
C LEU A 1014 -7.41 38.89 -48.18
N ALA A 1015 -7.44 37.59 -47.93
CA ALA A 1015 -8.65 36.81 -47.70
C ALA A 1015 -8.80 36.47 -46.21
N ILE A 1016 -10.01 36.63 -45.66
CA ILE A 1016 -10.36 36.31 -44.28
C ILE A 1016 -11.62 35.44 -44.26
N ALA A 1017 -11.57 34.29 -43.58
CA ALA A 1017 -12.68 33.35 -43.41
C ALA A 1017 -13.14 33.28 -41.95
N THR A 1018 -14.41 33.57 -41.68
CA THR A 1018 -15.00 33.61 -40.33
C THR A 1018 -16.15 32.61 -40.15
N PRO A 1019 -16.10 31.71 -39.16
CA PRO A 1019 -17.19 30.79 -38.85
C PRO A 1019 -18.27 31.43 -37.95
N TYR A 1020 -19.54 31.03 -38.11
CA TYR A 1020 -20.71 31.47 -37.34
C TYR A 1020 -21.58 30.27 -36.94
N THR A 1021 -21.90 30.11 -35.65
CA THR A 1021 -22.71 28.97 -35.14
C THR A 1021 -24.16 29.38 -34.88
N GLY A 1022 -25.13 28.78 -35.58
CA GLY A 1022 -26.55 28.75 -35.20
C GLY A 1022 -26.86 27.61 -34.21
N GLU A 1023 -28.10 27.51 -33.73
CA GLU A 1023 -28.49 26.54 -32.68
C GLU A 1023 -28.29 25.07 -33.06
N ARG A 1024 -28.15 24.74 -34.35
CA ARG A 1024 -27.85 23.37 -34.82
C ARG A 1024 -26.86 23.23 -36.00
N GLU A 1025 -26.38 24.32 -36.63
CA GLU A 1025 -25.42 24.27 -37.76
C GLU A 1025 -24.37 25.40 -37.72
N ILE A 1026 -23.18 25.16 -38.27
CA ILE A 1026 -22.09 26.15 -38.44
C ILE A 1026 -22.08 26.63 -39.90
N HIS A 1027 -21.97 27.93 -40.15
CA HIS A 1027 -21.78 28.52 -41.50
C HIS A 1027 -20.48 29.33 -41.54
N THR A 1028 -19.74 29.31 -42.66
CA THR A 1028 -18.51 30.10 -42.81
C THR A 1028 -18.62 31.11 -43.95
N THR A 1029 -18.16 32.34 -43.69
CA THR A 1029 -18.15 33.44 -44.67
C THR A 1029 -16.71 33.83 -44.99
N VAL A 1030 -16.35 33.90 -46.27
CA VAL A 1030 -15.03 34.32 -46.76
C VAL A 1030 -15.14 35.69 -47.41
N THR A 1031 -14.30 36.63 -46.98
CA THR A 1031 -14.25 37.99 -47.50
C THR A 1031 -12.84 38.33 -47.98
N VAL A 1032 -12.72 38.84 -49.21
CA VAL A 1032 -11.45 39.25 -49.83
C VAL A 1032 -11.36 40.77 -49.86
N TYR A 1033 -10.22 41.31 -49.42
CA TYR A 1033 -9.90 42.72 -49.30
C TYR A 1033 -8.70 43.09 -50.18
N ALA A 1034 -8.76 44.24 -50.84
CA ALA A 1034 -7.62 44.81 -51.56
C ALA A 1034 -6.67 45.52 -50.59
N LEU A 1035 -5.39 45.21 -50.66
CA LEU A 1035 -4.33 45.85 -49.88
C LEU A 1035 -3.56 46.88 -50.74
N PRO A 1036 -3.09 48.00 -50.16
CA PRO A 1036 -3.26 48.42 -48.77
C PRO A 1036 -4.59 49.16 -48.50
N SER A 1037 -5.48 49.28 -49.49
CA SER A 1037 -6.69 50.11 -49.41
C SER A 1037 -7.69 49.68 -48.32
N GLY A 1038 -7.69 48.40 -47.93
CA GLY A 1038 -8.65 47.81 -47.00
C GLY A 1038 -10.06 47.64 -47.57
N LYS A 1039 -10.28 47.97 -48.85
CA LYS A 1039 -11.59 47.89 -49.48
C LYS A 1039 -11.98 46.43 -49.71
N GLN A 1040 -13.17 46.05 -49.26
CA GLN A 1040 -13.76 44.75 -49.57
C GLN A 1040 -14.00 44.64 -51.07
N LEU A 1041 -13.41 43.62 -51.68
CA LEU A 1041 -13.57 43.30 -53.10
C LEU A 1041 -14.76 42.38 -53.33
N ARG A 1042 -14.90 41.35 -52.49
CA ARG A 1042 -15.85 40.25 -52.68
C ARG A 1042 -16.11 39.53 -51.36
N GLN A 1043 -17.33 39.03 -51.17
CA GLN A 1043 -17.71 38.21 -50.02
C GLN A 1043 -18.61 37.07 -50.46
N GLU A 1044 -18.31 35.88 -49.96
CA GLU A 1044 -19.00 34.65 -50.31
C GLU A 1044 -19.29 33.81 -49.08
N GLN A 1045 -20.45 33.15 -49.10
CA GLN A 1045 -20.93 32.32 -48.00
C GLN A 1045 -20.92 30.86 -48.43
N LEU A 1046 -20.32 30.00 -47.60
CA LEU A 1046 -20.14 28.58 -47.91
C LEU A 1046 -21.12 27.74 -47.05
N PRO A 1047 -21.92 26.84 -47.65
CA PRO A 1047 -22.83 25.96 -46.92
C PRO A 1047 -22.11 24.73 -46.33
N GLY A 1048 -22.36 24.40 -45.05
CA GLY A 1048 -21.91 23.13 -44.42
C GLY A 1048 -21.33 23.26 -43.00
N THR A 1049 -21.46 22.17 -42.21
CA THR A 1049 -21.17 22.00 -40.77
C THR A 1049 -19.68 22.05 -40.36
N TYR A 1050 -18.80 22.67 -41.16
CA TYR A 1050 -17.34 22.53 -41.06
C TYR A 1050 -16.60 23.82 -40.68
N LEU A 1051 -15.46 23.69 -39.98
CA LEU A 1051 -14.55 24.79 -39.71
C LEU A 1051 -13.47 24.85 -40.81
N LEU A 1052 -13.28 26.02 -41.42
CA LEU A 1052 -12.18 26.28 -42.36
C LEU A 1052 -10.87 26.51 -41.60
N THR A 1053 -9.79 25.85 -42.04
CA THR A 1053 -8.46 25.91 -41.40
C THR A 1053 -7.44 26.79 -42.15
N GLY A 1054 -7.69 27.17 -43.42
CA GLY A 1054 -6.78 28.01 -44.22
C GLY A 1054 -7.43 28.57 -45.51
N VAL A 1055 -6.82 29.61 -46.11
CA VAL A 1055 -7.21 30.20 -47.42
C VAL A 1055 -5.94 30.66 -48.17
N ALA A 1056 -5.88 30.48 -49.49
CA ALA A 1056 -4.77 30.93 -50.36
C ALA A 1056 -5.26 31.81 -51.53
N LEU A 1057 -4.36 32.63 -52.10
CA LEU A 1057 -4.64 33.54 -53.22
C LEU A 1057 -3.53 33.42 -54.29
N THR A 1058 -3.89 33.42 -55.57
CA THR A 1058 -2.92 33.45 -56.68
C THR A 1058 -2.44 34.87 -57.00
N HIS A 1059 -1.42 34.97 -57.85
CA HIS A 1059 -0.91 36.24 -58.36
C HIS A 1059 -2.02 36.98 -59.13
N GLY A 1060 -2.37 38.20 -58.71
CA GLY A 1060 -3.52 38.95 -59.27
C GLY A 1060 -4.84 38.84 -58.49
N GLY A 1061 -4.88 38.12 -57.36
CA GLY A 1061 -6.00 38.17 -56.40
C GLY A 1061 -7.18 37.24 -56.72
N THR A 1062 -6.99 36.26 -57.59
CA THR A 1062 -8.01 35.22 -57.84
C THR A 1062 -8.05 34.26 -56.67
N LEU A 1063 -9.25 34.04 -56.14
CA LEU A 1063 -9.50 33.17 -55.00
C LEU A 1063 -9.55 31.71 -55.45
N ASP A 1064 -8.48 30.97 -55.20
CA ASP A 1064 -8.41 29.51 -55.38
C ASP A 1064 -8.45 28.86 -53.98
N VAL A 1065 -9.57 28.25 -53.62
CA VAL A 1065 -9.82 27.71 -52.27
C VAL A 1065 -9.49 26.22 -52.24
N PRO A 1066 -8.75 25.76 -51.21
CA PRO A 1066 -9.29 24.67 -50.38
C PRO A 1066 -8.93 24.82 -48.89
N TYR A 1067 -9.69 24.15 -48.00
CA TYR A 1067 -9.29 23.46 -46.74
C TYR A 1067 -10.50 23.38 -45.78
N PHE A 1068 -11.11 22.20 -45.67
CA PHE A 1068 -12.16 21.90 -44.69
C PHE A 1068 -11.60 21.00 -43.58
N ALA A 1069 -11.92 21.30 -42.32
CA ALA A 1069 -11.72 20.38 -41.21
C ALA A 1069 -13.08 19.98 -40.62
N SER A 1070 -13.33 18.67 -40.63
CA SER A 1070 -14.49 18.08 -40.00
C SER A 1070 -14.35 18.03 -38.48
N ARG A 1071 -15.46 18.21 -37.74
CA ARG A 1071 -15.51 17.87 -36.31
C ARG A 1071 -15.88 16.40 -36.06
N ASP A 1072 -16.38 15.71 -37.08
CA ASP A 1072 -16.58 14.27 -37.20
C ASP A 1072 -16.77 13.96 -38.70
N ALA A 1073 -15.78 13.38 -39.38
CA ALA A 1073 -15.95 12.90 -40.76
C ALA A 1073 -17.00 11.76 -40.75
N ASN A 1074 -18.03 11.65 -41.59
CA ASN A 1074 -18.50 12.39 -42.78
C ASN A 1074 -19.98 11.97 -43.03
N PRO A 1075 -20.91 12.86 -43.46
CA PRO A 1075 -21.44 12.72 -44.82
C PRO A 1075 -21.88 14.07 -45.45
N LEU A 1076 -20.93 14.88 -45.91
CA LEU A 1076 -21.19 15.98 -46.86
C LEU A 1076 -20.10 16.08 -47.97
N TYR A 1077 -19.15 15.13 -48.02
CA TYR A 1077 -18.14 15.04 -49.08
C TYR A 1077 -18.73 15.07 -50.51
N GLU A 1078 -19.88 14.40 -50.71
CA GLU A 1078 -20.52 14.32 -52.02
C GLU A 1078 -21.18 15.63 -52.49
N ALA A 1079 -21.55 16.55 -51.59
CA ALA A 1079 -22.18 17.82 -51.97
C ALA A 1079 -21.15 18.81 -52.56
N ALA A 1080 -19.88 18.74 -52.14
CA ALA A 1080 -18.80 19.58 -52.65
C ALA A 1080 -18.38 19.20 -54.09
N LEU A 1081 -18.44 17.91 -54.44
CA LEU A 1081 -18.08 17.40 -55.77
C LEU A 1081 -19.05 17.82 -56.89
N GLN A 1082 -20.30 18.19 -56.57
CA GLN A 1082 -21.30 18.55 -57.58
C GLN A 1082 -21.14 19.98 -58.16
N LEU A 1083 -20.36 20.86 -57.52
CA LEU A 1083 -20.22 22.27 -57.93
C LEU A 1083 -19.00 22.57 -58.84
N ALA A 1084 -18.11 21.61 -59.10
CA ALA A 1084 -16.80 21.85 -59.75
C ALA A 1084 -16.71 21.63 -61.29
N ARG A 1085 -17.82 21.40 -62.01
CA ARG A 1085 -17.79 20.77 -63.35
C ARG A 1085 -17.43 21.59 -64.63
N PRO A 1086 -17.17 22.91 -64.68
CA PRO A 1086 -16.87 23.56 -65.98
C PRO A 1086 -15.40 23.92 -66.33
N TRP A 1087 -14.36 23.44 -65.61
CA TRP A 1087 -12.98 23.93 -65.83
C TRP A 1087 -12.11 22.92 -66.62
N GLN A 1088 -11.77 23.22 -67.88
CA GLN A 1088 -10.93 22.38 -68.76
C GLN A 1088 -9.45 22.80 -68.69
N GLY A 1089 -8.54 21.84 -68.53
CA GLY A 1089 -7.08 22.05 -68.60
C GLY A 1089 -6.31 21.83 -67.29
N VAL A 1090 -7.00 21.44 -66.22
CA VAL A 1090 -6.39 21.08 -64.93
C VAL A 1090 -6.77 19.63 -64.62
N ALA A 1091 -5.76 18.77 -64.40
CA ALA A 1091 -5.98 17.45 -63.81
C ALA A 1091 -5.69 17.56 -62.30
N LEU A 1092 -6.75 17.51 -61.49
CA LEU A 1092 -6.67 17.42 -60.04
C LEU A 1092 -6.48 15.95 -59.65
N LEU A 1093 -5.36 15.64 -59.01
CA LEU A 1093 -5.13 14.38 -58.31
C LEU A 1093 -5.14 14.68 -56.81
N GLY A 1094 -6.28 14.44 -56.15
CA GLY A 1094 -6.41 14.47 -54.69
C GLY A 1094 -7.73 15.03 -54.16
N ASP A 1095 -8.44 14.19 -53.39
CA ASP A 1095 -9.60 14.45 -52.54
C ASP A 1095 -9.17 14.98 -51.14
N SER A 1096 -10.07 15.67 -50.42
CA SER A 1096 -9.78 16.45 -49.20
C SER A 1096 -10.30 15.82 -47.90
N GLU A 1097 -9.51 15.73 -46.82
CA GLU A 1097 -9.96 16.02 -45.43
C GLU A 1097 -8.78 15.90 -44.43
N THR A 1098 -8.53 16.96 -43.65
CA THR A 1098 -7.25 17.28 -42.97
C THR A 1098 -7.41 17.22 -41.44
N ALA A 1099 -6.43 16.91 -40.57
CA ALA A 1099 -5.36 17.82 -40.13
C ALA A 1099 -4.62 17.28 -38.86
N SER A 1100 -3.42 17.84 -38.58
CA SER A 1100 -2.83 18.13 -37.25
C SER A 1100 -1.98 17.09 -36.46
N GLY A 1101 -0.64 17.26 -36.54
CA GLY A 1101 0.40 16.76 -35.63
C GLY A 1101 1.83 16.91 -36.23
N PRO A 1102 2.88 17.32 -35.47
CA PRO A 1102 4.01 18.09 -36.02
C PRO A 1102 5.17 17.21 -36.53
N ALA A 1103 5.08 16.82 -37.79
CA ALA A 1103 6.23 16.71 -38.70
C ALA A 1103 5.74 17.26 -40.03
N GLY A 1104 6.56 18.04 -40.73
CA GLY A 1104 6.16 18.74 -41.95
C GLY A 1104 5.47 17.81 -42.95
N PRO A 1105 4.45 18.28 -43.68
CA PRO A 1105 3.75 17.47 -44.66
C PRO A 1105 4.74 16.94 -45.70
N ALA A 1106 4.74 15.62 -45.95
CA ALA A 1106 5.33 15.06 -47.16
C ALA A 1106 4.43 15.49 -48.33
N GLY A 1107 4.96 16.35 -49.20
CA GLY A 1107 4.25 16.86 -50.37
C GLY A 1107 4.93 16.40 -51.64
N SER A 1108 4.14 15.90 -52.59
CA SER A 1108 4.56 15.78 -53.98
C SER A 1108 4.28 17.10 -54.69
N VAL A 1109 5.29 17.66 -55.38
CA VAL A 1109 5.12 18.82 -56.25
C VAL A 1109 4.63 18.35 -57.61
N VAL A 1110 3.45 18.81 -58.03
CA VAL A 1110 3.04 18.69 -59.44
C VAL A 1110 3.37 20.01 -60.13
N LEU A 1111 4.30 19.95 -61.08
CA LEU A 1111 4.59 21.06 -61.99
C LEU A 1111 3.47 21.12 -63.03
N VAL A 1112 2.57 22.07 -62.87
CA VAL A 1112 1.62 22.46 -63.93
C VAL A 1112 2.17 23.71 -64.61
N ASP A 1113 1.96 23.82 -65.91
CA ASP A 1113 2.48 24.89 -66.77
C ASP A 1113 2.37 26.29 -66.11
N ARG A 1114 3.46 27.07 -66.18
CA ARG A 1114 3.61 28.47 -65.74
C ARG A 1114 3.69 28.79 -64.23
N GLY A 1115 4.39 27.96 -63.46
CA GLY A 1115 4.98 28.38 -62.18
C GLY A 1115 4.04 28.38 -60.97
N LEU A 1116 2.89 27.72 -61.07
CA LEU A 1116 1.99 27.50 -59.94
C LEU A 1116 2.47 26.26 -59.17
N THR A 1117 2.69 26.43 -57.87
CA THR A 1117 3.04 25.31 -56.97
C THR A 1117 1.79 24.97 -56.19
N ALA A 1118 1.07 23.92 -56.59
CA ALA A 1118 -0.04 23.39 -55.82
C ALA A 1118 0.48 22.31 -54.87
N PHE A 1119 0.21 22.49 -53.57
CA PHE A 1119 0.45 21.46 -52.57
C PHE A 1119 -0.83 20.64 -52.43
N VAL A 1120 -0.79 19.37 -52.81
CA VAL A 1120 -1.82 18.42 -52.39
C VAL A 1120 -1.35 17.85 -51.06
N PRO A 1121 -1.98 18.19 -49.92
CA PRO A 1121 -1.74 17.45 -48.70
C PRO A 1121 -2.22 16.03 -48.96
N LEU A 1122 -1.28 15.10 -49.12
CA LEU A 1122 -1.63 13.70 -49.12
C LEU A 1122 -1.85 13.28 -47.66
N ASN A 1123 -3.06 13.53 -47.16
CA ASN A 1123 -3.57 12.80 -46.00
C ASN A 1123 -4.83 12.05 -46.43
N GLY A 1124 -4.67 10.74 -46.58
CA GLY A 1124 -5.70 9.77 -46.89
C GLY A 1124 -6.36 9.92 -48.27
N VAL A 1125 -6.02 9.05 -49.21
CA VAL A 1125 -6.92 8.66 -50.30
C VAL A 1125 -6.98 7.14 -50.28
N HIS A 1126 -8.20 6.65 -50.12
CA HIS A 1126 -8.61 5.39 -50.70
C HIS A 1126 -8.69 5.54 -52.23
N ASP A 1127 -8.01 4.64 -52.93
CA ASP A 1127 -8.20 4.14 -54.30
C ASP A 1127 -8.46 5.15 -55.46
N PRO A 1128 -7.44 5.43 -56.31
CA PRO A 1128 -7.57 6.25 -57.53
C PRO A 1128 -8.48 5.66 -58.64
N ARG A 1129 -9.07 4.47 -58.46
CA ARG A 1129 -9.67 3.73 -59.58
C ARG A 1129 -11.18 3.87 -59.77
N SER A 1130 -11.89 4.55 -58.88
CA SER A 1130 -13.35 4.66 -59.01
C SER A 1130 -13.83 5.73 -60.00
N ARG A 1131 -12.95 6.54 -60.61
CA ARG A 1131 -13.33 7.58 -61.58
C ARG A 1131 -12.33 7.76 -62.72
N ILE A 1132 -12.10 6.69 -63.47
CA ILE A 1132 -11.71 6.81 -64.87
C ILE A 1132 -12.92 7.40 -65.62
N PRO A 1133 -12.78 8.45 -66.47
CA PRO A 1133 -13.85 8.88 -67.34
C PRO A 1133 -14.36 7.66 -68.12
N THR A 1134 -15.65 7.38 -68.03
CA THR A 1134 -16.34 6.21 -68.62
C THR A 1134 -16.37 6.20 -70.16
N GLY A 1135 -15.38 6.82 -70.80
CA GLY A 1135 -15.16 6.85 -72.24
C GLY A 1135 -13.73 6.51 -72.68
N ALA A 1136 -12.85 6.01 -71.81
CA ALA A 1136 -11.60 5.39 -72.27
C ALA A 1136 -11.92 4.06 -73.00
N PRO A 1137 -11.37 3.80 -74.20
CA PRO A 1137 -11.68 2.62 -74.99
C PRO A 1137 -11.34 1.36 -74.18
N LYS A 1138 -12.31 0.44 -74.07
CA LYS A 1138 -12.10 -0.85 -73.40
C LYS A 1138 -10.80 -1.49 -73.90
N PRO A 1139 -9.92 -1.96 -73.00
CA PRO A 1139 -8.63 -2.51 -73.39
C PRO A 1139 -8.85 -3.69 -74.34
N SER A 1140 -8.30 -3.61 -75.57
CA SER A 1140 -8.31 -4.73 -76.51
C SER A 1140 -7.11 -5.63 -76.19
N GLY A 1141 -7.36 -6.90 -75.86
CA GLY A 1141 -6.33 -7.86 -75.47
C GLY A 1141 -6.56 -8.50 -74.09
N GLY A 1142 -6.01 -9.69 -73.88
CA GLY A 1142 -6.08 -10.40 -72.59
C GLY A 1142 -4.93 -10.05 -71.63
N PRO A 1143 -4.94 -10.53 -70.37
CA PRO A 1143 -4.00 -10.16 -69.30
C PRO A 1143 -2.51 -10.26 -69.66
N ALA A 1144 -2.15 -11.20 -70.54
CA ALA A 1144 -0.77 -11.37 -71.03
C ALA A 1144 -0.26 -10.19 -71.88
N GLN A 1145 -1.14 -9.47 -72.60
CA GLN A 1145 -0.76 -8.28 -73.38
C GLN A 1145 -0.60 -7.03 -72.49
N TRP A 1146 -1.40 -6.91 -71.42
CA TRP A 1146 -1.34 -5.77 -70.49
C TRP A 1146 -0.01 -5.70 -69.73
N ILE A 1147 0.47 -6.85 -69.25
CA ILE A 1147 1.78 -6.96 -68.58
C ILE A 1147 2.92 -6.46 -69.47
N ARG A 1148 2.89 -6.74 -70.79
CA ARG A 1148 3.99 -6.38 -71.71
C ARG A 1148 4.13 -4.86 -71.92
N ARG A 1149 3.04 -4.11 -71.94
CA ARG A 1149 3.05 -2.65 -72.20
C ARG A 1149 3.41 -1.85 -70.95
N LEU A 1150 2.94 -2.27 -69.78
CA LEU A 1150 3.31 -1.64 -68.52
C LEU A 1150 4.83 -1.73 -68.29
N CYS A 1151 5.49 -2.84 -68.68
CA CYS A 1151 6.95 -2.96 -68.63
C CYS A 1151 7.74 -1.92 -69.46
N GLN A 1152 7.12 -1.19 -70.39
CA GLN A 1152 7.80 -0.17 -71.22
C GLN A 1152 7.81 1.24 -70.60
N THR A 1153 6.93 1.51 -69.62
CA THR A 1153 6.68 2.85 -69.06
C THR A 1153 7.27 3.06 -67.66
N VAL A 1154 7.61 1.98 -66.95
CA VAL A 1154 8.33 2.00 -65.67
C VAL A 1154 9.85 2.12 -65.89
N ALA A 1155 10.52 2.95 -65.08
CA ALA A 1155 11.97 3.19 -65.17
C ALA A 1155 12.83 2.02 -64.64
N ASP A 1156 12.29 1.21 -63.70
CA ASP A 1156 12.89 -0.01 -63.13
C ASP A 1156 11.83 -1.13 -63.02
N GLY A 1157 12.13 -2.33 -63.54
CA GLY A 1157 11.25 -3.50 -63.60
C GLY A 1157 11.33 -4.44 -62.39
N ASN A 1158 12.08 -4.06 -61.36
CA ASN A 1158 12.15 -4.79 -60.10
C ASN A 1158 11.24 -4.15 -59.06
N LEU A 1159 10.65 -4.99 -58.22
CA LEU A 1159 10.07 -4.47 -56.98
C LEU A 1159 11.20 -3.91 -56.11
N PRO A 1160 10.98 -2.75 -55.47
CA PRO A 1160 11.90 -2.22 -54.49
C PRO A 1160 12.26 -3.30 -53.46
N PRO A 1161 13.50 -3.37 -52.96
CA PRO A 1161 13.92 -4.39 -51.99
C PRO A 1161 12.97 -4.45 -50.78
N ALA A 1162 12.46 -3.28 -50.35
CA ALA A 1162 11.47 -3.16 -49.28
C ALA A 1162 10.09 -3.78 -49.62
N ALA A 1163 9.63 -3.68 -50.87
CA ALA A 1163 8.39 -4.33 -51.31
C ALA A 1163 8.62 -5.84 -51.54
N GLN A 1164 9.82 -6.22 -52.00
CA GLN A 1164 10.23 -7.61 -52.21
C GLN A 1164 10.28 -8.42 -50.90
N HIS A 1165 10.68 -7.81 -49.78
CA HIS A 1165 10.65 -8.43 -48.44
C HIS A 1165 9.24 -8.51 -47.82
N LYS A 1166 8.26 -7.77 -48.35
CA LYS A 1166 6.88 -7.65 -47.82
C LYS A 1166 5.85 -8.54 -48.52
N LEU A 1167 6.30 -9.36 -49.45
CA LEU A 1167 5.41 -10.26 -50.18
C LEU A 1167 4.82 -11.30 -49.22
N PRO A 1168 3.51 -11.57 -49.29
CA PRO A 1168 2.87 -12.53 -48.41
C PRO A 1168 3.45 -13.94 -48.66
N PRO A 1169 3.62 -14.77 -47.61
CA PRO A 1169 4.15 -16.12 -47.75
C PRO A 1169 3.34 -16.96 -48.74
N GLY A 1170 4.02 -17.64 -49.67
CA GLY A 1170 3.37 -18.34 -50.79
C GLY A 1170 3.24 -17.50 -52.06
N ALA A 1171 3.68 -16.23 -52.04
CA ALA A 1171 3.84 -15.39 -53.21
C ALA A 1171 5.02 -15.79 -54.11
N TYR A 1172 4.86 -15.59 -55.42
CA TYR A 1172 5.88 -15.89 -56.42
C TYR A 1172 7.10 -14.96 -56.30
N LEU A 1173 8.32 -15.52 -56.28
CA LEU A 1173 9.56 -14.78 -55.96
C LEU A 1173 10.48 -14.45 -57.16
N GLY A 1174 10.04 -14.65 -58.40
CA GLY A 1174 10.83 -14.39 -59.62
C GLY A 1174 10.73 -12.95 -60.18
N PRO A 1175 11.42 -12.66 -61.30
CA PRO A 1175 11.36 -11.37 -62.01
C PRO A 1175 9.96 -11.08 -62.61
N LEU A 1176 9.57 -9.80 -62.62
CA LEU A 1176 8.23 -9.33 -62.97
C LEU A 1176 8.00 -9.21 -64.49
N CYS A 1177 8.96 -8.60 -65.18
CA CYS A 1177 8.99 -8.47 -66.64
C CYS A 1177 9.95 -9.53 -67.22
N PRO A 1178 9.59 -10.21 -68.33
CA PRO A 1178 10.45 -11.20 -68.99
C PRO A 1178 11.63 -10.58 -69.74
#